data_AF-A0A7V6H0T2-F1
#
_entry.id   AF-A0A7V6H0T2-F1
#
_cell.length_a   1.000
_cell.length_b   1.000
_cell.length_c   1.000
_cell.angle_alpha   90.00
_cell.angle_beta   90.00
_cell.angle_gamma   90.00
#
_symmetry.space_group_name_H-M   'P 1'
#
loop_
_entity.id
_entity.type
_entity.pdbx_description
1 polymer ?
#
loop_
_entity_poly.entity_id
_entity_poly.type
_entity_poly.pdbx_seq_one_letter_code
_entity_poly.pdbx_strand_id
1 'polypeptide(L)'
;MIRFLPILSLVILLFSIQPELKAWEGMATPRLKVEGRYLKDPHGNIINLHGFVQTYSPWFNEQGSKWNNYDVNACLTYNKGIIDKIMAAGWKVNFIRLHMDPYWSNAPGCQPDGHELPNCFDETRFRKYLDEVFVPMAEYAISKGLYVVMRPPGVCPEVIGVEDEYNYAAYLLKVWDIVSAHPKIKYREEIMFELANEPVRIRLADGSVGSNTQAHFDVLKEIFQPVVNKIRENGFQNVLWVPGSGYQAQYKGYAVNPIEGENIGYAIHVYPGWFGSADGYEVFKREWDEQITPVANFAPILVTEMDWAPAKYNSSWGKAITGTAGGDGFGANFKKIVDDTGNVGWLLFTDAHLLAQFKDEAPAPGQPYTFLTDPEACPWPVYHWFKEYAEEYEPKPEFEFIAMADNGNGTFSNPVIRGDFPAPAVVRKDGTFYLVSGNQDFQPTVTVLESSDLVNWTYSDVKADELPLDEVRWIDEDNPESGCLIETVAGEWWAIISEDSGVLGQLPILLPVEYSDGEFEVLPAYRVADKIAKPRTAKSSPRYELQTNDNFRNWLLAPQWSLMSGSEESFSLLDRAGYLRLYPDVMLTQRVMLYTDSEGKAYAGARFETGGMKVGDFTGLALVGDEDNCIGIEAGESGKILVVYIDGARLELEPVESDEIYLRVEMTSYDHGVFYSSYDNRDYTHHAAFDELLSTGSGLRYGLFYRSSAEAGGFADVDWFTTEPDFSEEMYYPAGFEQYSEESLTLTDLYIEEGDELIVQTKGTKKLKVIAVFADGSSKDVGSEAQYEVDDPALFSIYNGIIRSFYEGESSMTISFTGPLGGNREISTRLKASTFPLLEDYVNPNIWDEGSFDEETRTMITGQWGFGGWQYDGLDISDYKYLVVRLGGPNNANADFRLYDEPNYWSSPAVFAFDSNREVVVRLRYAKKDDGGAYLNPKTIYIAGFWSFGNIPFVIEDIFLTNSPEYDITEIRIDGATEREVPELTGFVYNLQDATSLVKEVKISGVVLSENIRIQAPAGYEIALTEDGEYVQTLQLIPTNGQVEETSIFIRIKAGLTKGQVNGILDITSQGAYPRQISLKGLVEGSTSVRNPDAAAPVVVKEEYYNVYGQRLTDPSAYDGVVLLRQYRSDGSIITSKSMKKW
;
A
#
# COMPACT_ATOMS: atom_id res chain seq x y z
N MET A 1 16.08 43.52 -16.99
CA MET A 1 14.97 44.26 -16.35
C MET A 1 13.67 43.53 -16.66
N ILE A 2 13.02 43.01 -15.60
CA ILE A 2 11.57 42.71 -15.45
C ILE A 2 10.95 41.62 -16.37
N ARG A 3 10.93 40.36 -15.89
CA ARG A 3 9.75 39.50 -15.64
C ARG A 3 10.16 38.05 -15.31
N PHE A 4 10.63 37.82 -14.09
CA PHE A 4 10.73 36.49 -13.46
C PHE A 4 10.33 36.64 -11.99
N LEU A 5 9.03 36.65 -11.71
CA LEU A 5 8.44 36.62 -10.36
C LEU A 5 6.91 36.44 -10.55
N PRO A 6 6.44 35.18 -10.71
CA PRO A 6 5.55 34.62 -9.68
C PRO A 6 5.57 33.08 -9.59
N ILE A 7 6.74 32.43 -9.60
CA ILE A 7 6.84 30.96 -9.39
C ILE A 7 7.44 30.61 -8.01
N LEU A 8 8.13 31.54 -7.35
CA LEU A 8 8.80 31.27 -6.07
C LEU A 8 7.87 31.27 -4.84
N SER A 9 6.63 31.79 -4.96
CA SER A 9 5.68 31.85 -3.84
C SER A 9 4.78 30.63 -3.69
N LEU A 10 4.70 29.74 -4.70
CA LEU A 10 3.91 28.51 -4.62
C LEU A 10 4.73 27.29 -4.16
N VAL A 11 6.06 27.34 -4.34
CA VAL A 11 6.98 26.26 -3.95
C VAL A 11 7.32 26.32 -2.45
N ILE A 12 7.25 27.49 -1.80
CA ILE A 12 7.59 27.64 -0.37
C ILE A 12 6.40 27.30 0.56
N LEU A 13 5.18 27.10 0.03
CA LEU A 13 4.01 26.69 0.83
C LEU A 13 3.76 25.17 0.85
N LEU A 14 4.56 24.37 0.13
CA LEU A 14 4.50 22.90 0.13
C LEU A 14 5.65 22.23 0.91
N PHE A 15 6.57 23.01 1.48
CA PHE A 15 7.61 22.53 2.37
C PHE A 15 7.45 23.14 3.77
N SER A 16 6.35 22.84 4.45
CA SER A 16 6.44 22.72 5.90
C SER A 16 6.86 21.28 6.19
N ILE A 17 8.16 21.05 6.36
CA ILE A 17 8.60 19.91 7.17
C ILE A 17 8.00 20.21 8.55
N GLN A 18 6.91 19.52 8.89
CA GLN A 18 6.41 19.56 10.25
C GLN A 18 7.59 19.12 11.13
N PRO A 19 8.02 19.92 12.12
CA PRO A 19 9.05 19.48 13.02
C PRO A 19 8.57 18.19 13.68
N GLU A 20 9.40 17.15 13.60
CA GLU A 20 9.18 15.91 14.32
C GLU A 20 8.89 16.25 15.79
N LEU A 21 7.70 15.86 16.28
CA LEU A 21 7.29 16.12 17.65
C LEU A 21 8.20 15.33 18.59
N LYS A 22 8.85 16.03 19.51
CA LYS A 22 9.83 15.46 20.42
C LYS A 22 9.50 15.82 21.87
N ALA A 23 9.52 14.83 22.76
CA ALA A 23 9.38 15.05 24.21
C ALA A 23 10.55 15.89 24.74
N TRP A 24 11.75 15.61 24.22
CA TRP A 24 12.97 16.39 24.36
C TRP A 24 13.92 16.09 23.20
N GLU A 25 15.02 16.84 23.07
CA GLU A 25 16.02 16.60 22.02
C GLU A 25 16.46 15.12 21.98
N GLY A 26 16.30 14.49 20.82
CA GLY A 26 16.57 13.06 20.63
C GLY A 26 15.40 12.12 20.84
N MET A 27 14.32 12.49 21.55
CA MET A 27 13.18 11.60 21.81
C MET A 27 11.94 11.97 21.00
N ALA A 28 11.78 11.36 19.82
CA ALA A 28 10.53 11.42 19.04
C ALA A 28 9.40 10.64 19.72
N THR A 29 8.15 10.98 19.41
CA THR A 29 6.96 10.24 19.88
C THR A 29 6.22 9.52 18.75
N PRO A 30 6.83 8.52 18.09
CA PRO A 30 6.16 7.75 17.03
C PRO A 30 5.11 6.78 17.62
N ARG A 31 4.35 6.11 16.76
CA ARG A 31 3.45 5.04 17.20
C ARG A 31 4.20 3.96 17.99
N LEU A 32 3.67 3.60 19.15
CA LEU A 32 4.18 2.47 19.92
C LEU A 32 3.35 1.20 19.69
N LYS A 33 4.01 0.05 19.74
CA LYS A 33 3.38 -1.28 19.69
C LYS A 33 3.91 -2.16 20.82
N VAL A 34 3.11 -3.14 21.23
CA VAL A 34 3.55 -4.20 22.14
C VAL A 34 4.20 -5.30 21.33
N GLU A 35 5.45 -5.60 21.60
CA GLU A 35 6.20 -6.70 20.97
C GLU A 35 6.85 -7.56 22.06
N GLY A 36 6.35 -8.80 22.19
CA GLY A 36 6.65 -9.64 23.34
C GLY A 36 6.26 -8.93 24.63
N ARG A 37 7.17 -8.85 25.60
CA ARG A 37 6.95 -8.15 26.87
C ARG A 37 7.24 -6.64 26.83
N TYR A 38 7.66 -6.09 25.70
CA TYR A 38 8.15 -4.71 25.60
C TYR A 38 7.19 -3.81 24.85
N LEU A 39 7.18 -2.53 25.24
CA LEU A 39 6.61 -1.46 24.43
C LEU A 39 7.73 -0.93 23.53
N LYS A 40 7.52 -0.94 22.20
CA LYS A 40 8.54 -0.57 21.23
C LYS A 40 8.08 0.50 20.25
N ASP A 41 9.02 1.31 19.79
CA ASP A 41 8.83 2.23 18.66
C ASP A 41 8.97 1.50 17.30
N PRO A 42 8.72 2.16 16.15
CA PRO A 42 8.85 1.56 14.83
C PRO A 42 10.28 1.12 14.47
N HIS A 43 11.29 1.64 15.16
CA HIS A 43 12.70 1.27 14.98
C HIS A 43 13.11 0.09 15.86
N GLY A 44 12.19 -0.44 16.68
CA GLY A 44 12.44 -1.57 17.58
C GLY A 44 13.07 -1.19 18.92
N ASN A 45 13.21 0.11 19.22
CA ASN A 45 13.72 0.57 20.52
C ASN A 45 12.69 0.30 21.63
N ILE A 46 13.16 -0.11 22.81
CA ILE A 46 12.30 -0.30 23.98
C ILE A 46 12.00 1.06 24.60
N ILE A 47 10.72 1.38 24.76
CA ILE A 47 10.24 2.64 25.33
C ILE A 47 9.51 2.36 26.64
N ASN A 48 10.09 2.80 27.76
CA ASN A 48 9.39 2.86 29.05
C ASN A 48 8.84 4.28 29.26
N LEU A 49 7.54 4.37 29.52
CA LEU A 49 6.84 5.65 29.66
C LEU A 49 7.12 6.26 31.05
N HIS A 50 7.55 7.52 31.10
CA HIS A 50 7.84 8.28 32.31
C HIS A 50 7.08 9.61 32.30
N GLY A 51 6.25 9.86 33.30
CA GLY A 51 5.23 10.89 33.17
C GLY A 51 4.65 11.44 34.45
N PHE A 52 3.53 12.16 34.30
CA PHE A 52 2.75 12.75 35.39
C PHE A 52 1.25 12.64 35.09
N VAL A 53 0.43 12.89 36.10
CA VAL A 53 -1.03 12.89 35.98
C VAL A 53 -1.58 14.31 35.88
N GLN A 54 -2.65 14.50 35.11
CA GLN A 54 -3.44 15.72 35.16
C GLN A 54 -4.93 15.40 35.19
N THR A 55 -5.61 15.94 36.20
CA THR A 55 -7.05 15.80 36.41
C THR A 55 -7.72 17.14 36.14
N TYR A 56 -8.64 17.18 35.18
CA TYR A 56 -9.27 18.44 34.76
C TYR A 56 -10.44 18.87 35.64
N SER A 57 -10.27 18.84 36.95
CA SER A 57 -11.29 19.23 37.91
C SER A 57 -10.87 20.48 38.66
N PRO A 58 -11.79 21.43 38.94
CA PRO A 58 -11.51 22.55 39.82
C PRO A 58 -10.89 22.11 41.14
N TRP A 59 -11.36 21.00 41.72
CA TRP A 59 -10.88 20.50 43.01
C TRP A 59 -9.40 20.12 42.99
N PHE A 60 -9.00 19.32 42.00
CA PHE A 60 -7.62 18.89 41.82
C PHE A 60 -6.71 20.03 41.33
N ASN A 61 -7.28 21.08 40.73
CA ASN A 61 -6.53 22.24 40.26
C ASN A 61 -6.61 23.40 41.27
N GLU A 62 -5.95 23.17 42.41
CA GLU A 62 -5.85 24.12 43.52
C GLU A 62 -7.22 24.46 44.14
N GLN A 63 -8.03 23.43 44.45
CA GLN A 63 -9.22 23.47 45.29
C GLN A 63 -10.29 24.51 44.88
N GLY A 64 -10.52 24.61 43.57
CA GLY A 64 -11.55 25.46 42.97
C GLY A 64 -11.13 26.93 42.82
N SER A 65 -9.88 27.27 43.09
CA SER A 65 -9.39 28.66 43.00
C SER A 65 -9.18 29.16 41.56
N LYS A 66 -9.07 28.26 40.58
CA LYS A 66 -8.73 28.61 39.19
C LYS A 66 -9.93 28.83 38.31
N TRP A 67 -10.94 27.96 38.42
CA TRP A 67 -12.20 28.11 37.71
C TRP A 67 -13.33 27.38 38.44
N ASN A 68 -14.57 27.70 38.09
CA ASN A 68 -15.78 27.00 38.54
C ASN A 68 -16.83 27.03 37.41
N ASN A 69 -18.03 26.48 37.66
CA ASN A 69 -19.18 26.55 36.75
C ASN A 69 -18.94 26.04 35.32
N TYR A 70 -18.12 25.00 35.15
CA TYR A 70 -17.84 24.37 33.85
C TYR A 70 -17.22 25.34 32.81
N ASP A 71 -16.41 26.31 33.28
CA ASP A 71 -15.64 27.21 32.41
C ASP A 71 -14.52 26.44 31.68
N VAL A 72 -14.81 26.07 30.43
CA VAL A 72 -13.88 25.35 29.54
C VAL A 72 -12.63 26.18 29.24
N ASN A 73 -12.77 27.48 28.96
CA ASN A 73 -11.64 28.32 28.57
C ASN A 73 -10.64 28.50 29.70
N ALA A 74 -11.13 28.72 30.93
CA ALA A 74 -10.28 28.81 32.10
C ALA A 74 -9.58 27.48 32.41
N CYS A 75 -10.31 26.35 32.30
CA CYS A 75 -9.74 25.00 32.44
C CYS A 75 -8.60 24.75 31.45
N LEU A 76 -8.85 24.97 30.15
CA LEU A 76 -7.85 24.76 29.09
C LEU A 76 -6.63 25.67 29.30
N THR A 77 -6.85 26.96 29.53
CA THR A 77 -5.75 27.94 29.69
C THR A 77 -4.84 27.56 30.85
N TYR A 78 -5.43 27.23 32.00
CA TYR A 78 -4.66 26.86 33.19
C TYR A 78 -3.87 25.58 32.95
N ASN A 79 -4.52 24.51 32.48
CA ASN A 79 -3.89 23.20 32.37
C ASN A 79 -2.81 23.13 31.28
N LYS A 80 -3.02 23.81 30.15
CA LYS A 80 -1.99 23.98 29.12
C LYS A 80 -0.76 24.70 29.68
N GLY A 81 -0.99 25.77 30.45
CA GLY A 81 0.08 26.50 31.12
C GLY A 81 0.82 25.70 32.21
N ILE A 82 0.19 24.68 32.81
CA ILE A 82 0.87 23.77 33.74
C ILE A 82 1.82 22.84 32.97
N ILE A 83 1.39 22.26 31.85
CA ILE A 83 2.26 21.43 30.98
C ILE A 83 3.48 22.25 30.55
N ASP A 84 3.27 23.48 30.04
CA ASP A 84 4.37 24.38 29.64
C ASP A 84 5.38 24.60 30.78
N LYS A 85 4.92 24.81 32.00
CA LYS A 85 5.78 25.06 33.16
C LYS A 85 6.53 23.81 33.62
N ILE A 86 5.92 22.63 33.55
CA ILE A 86 6.59 21.35 33.85
C ILE A 86 7.74 21.14 32.87
N MET A 87 7.47 21.30 31.56
CA MET A 87 8.51 21.17 30.53
C MET A 87 9.61 22.23 30.73
N ALA A 88 9.24 23.48 31.03
CA ALA A 88 10.20 24.56 31.29
C ALA A 88 11.02 24.37 32.57
N ALA A 89 10.50 23.65 33.57
CA ALA A 89 11.26 23.25 34.77
C ALA A 89 12.28 22.14 34.47
N GLY A 90 12.31 21.61 33.23
CA GLY A 90 13.31 20.65 32.76
C GLY A 90 13.00 19.20 33.11
N TRP A 91 11.75 18.88 33.46
CA TRP A 91 11.31 17.49 33.62
C TRP A 91 11.43 16.74 32.31
N LYS A 92 12.01 15.53 32.34
CA LYS A 92 12.11 14.63 31.19
C LYS A 92 10.96 13.63 31.20
N VAL A 93 9.79 14.10 30.77
CA VAL A 93 8.54 13.33 30.74
C VAL A 93 8.11 13.09 29.31
N ASN A 94 7.63 11.88 29.00
CA ASN A 94 7.22 11.47 27.67
C ASN A 94 5.75 11.05 27.60
N PHE A 95 5.04 10.99 28.74
CA PHE A 95 3.60 10.75 28.76
C PHE A 95 2.87 11.54 29.84
N ILE A 96 1.56 11.71 29.63
CA ILE A 96 0.60 12.24 30.59
C ILE A 96 -0.54 11.24 30.81
N ARG A 97 -0.85 10.95 32.07
CA ARG A 97 -2.10 10.27 32.43
C ARG A 97 -3.22 11.31 32.52
N LEU A 98 -4.16 11.19 31.61
CA LEU A 98 -5.26 12.12 31.42
C LEU A 98 -6.52 11.59 32.09
N HIS A 99 -6.92 12.20 33.21
CA HIS A 99 -8.15 11.83 33.91
C HIS A 99 -9.36 12.59 33.36
N MET A 100 -10.28 11.85 32.73
CA MET A 100 -11.56 12.35 32.24
C MET A 100 -12.56 12.58 33.38
N ASP A 101 -12.26 13.53 34.26
CA ASP A 101 -12.93 13.71 35.56
C ASP A 101 -14.47 13.80 35.50
N PRO A 102 -15.20 13.15 36.43
CA PRO A 102 -16.66 13.16 36.50
C PRO A 102 -17.30 14.55 36.62
N TYR A 103 -16.55 15.57 37.04
CA TYR A 103 -17.00 16.96 36.98
C TYR A 103 -17.60 17.28 35.61
N TRP A 104 -17.00 16.79 34.52
CA TRP A 104 -17.49 17.07 33.17
C TRP A 104 -18.59 16.11 32.70
N SER A 105 -18.60 14.86 33.16
CA SER A 105 -19.56 13.86 32.69
C SER A 105 -20.84 13.74 33.53
N ASN A 106 -20.83 14.18 34.79
CA ASN A 106 -21.98 13.98 35.67
C ASN A 106 -23.07 15.03 35.47
N ALA A 107 -24.33 14.62 35.65
CA ALA A 107 -25.48 15.52 35.66
C ALA A 107 -25.36 16.55 36.80
N PRO A 108 -25.46 17.87 36.54
CA PRO A 108 -25.30 18.88 37.58
C PRO A 108 -26.32 18.73 38.71
N GLY A 109 -25.85 18.73 39.96
CA GLY A 109 -26.69 18.55 41.14
C GLY A 109 -27.00 17.10 41.51
N CYS A 110 -26.63 16.13 40.66
CA CYS A 110 -26.61 14.72 41.04
C CYS A 110 -25.51 14.46 42.07
N GLN A 111 -25.83 13.71 43.12
CA GLN A 111 -24.86 13.27 44.13
C GLN A 111 -24.51 11.82 43.81
N PRO A 112 -23.28 11.53 43.34
CA PRO A 112 -22.87 10.16 43.07
C PRO A 112 -22.87 9.36 44.38
N ASP A 113 -23.21 8.08 44.29
CA ASP A 113 -23.09 7.18 45.44
C ASP A 113 -21.60 6.96 45.69
N GLY A 114 -21.08 7.28 46.87
CA GLY A 114 -19.64 7.14 47.14
C GLY A 114 -18.74 7.98 46.21
N HIS A 115 -17.50 7.51 46.03
CA HIS A 115 -16.49 8.23 45.24
C HIS A 115 -16.68 7.95 43.74
N GLU A 116 -17.59 8.70 43.12
CA GLU A 116 -17.63 8.89 41.65
C GLU A 116 -18.22 7.73 40.82
N LEU A 117 -19.26 7.07 41.34
CA LEU A 117 -19.91 5.94 40.65
C LEU A 117 -20.72 6.37 39.40
N PRO A 118 -21.01 5.43 38.46
CA PRO A 118 -21.68 5.70 37.18
C PRO A 118 -23.11 6.26 37.28
N ASN A 119 -23.73 6.21 38.45
CA ASN A 119 -25.14 6.54 38.66
C ASN A 119 -25.50 8.00 38.29
N CYS A 120 -24.52 8.90 38.28
CA CYS A 120 -24.69 10.29 37.85
C CYS A 120 -24.18 10.59 36.43
N PHE A 121 -23.68 9.59 35.71
CA PHE A 121 -23.09 9.78 34.38
C PHE A 121 -24.16 10.22 33.35
N ASP A 122 -23.89 11.32 32.66
CA ASP A 122 -24.71 11.87 31.59
C ASP A 122 -23.93 11.79 30.27
N GLU A 123 -24.38 10.91 29.37
CA GLU A 123 -23.73 10.66 28.09
C GLU A 123 -23.66 11.92 27.21
N THR A 124 -24.69 12.77 27.24
CA THR A 124 -24.74 13.99 26.42
C THR A 124 -23.67 14.97 26.89
N ARG A 125 -23.52 15.12 28.22
CA ARG A 125 -22.47 15.95 28.81
C ARG A 125 -21.09 15.39 28.57
N PHE A 126 -20.92 14.07 28.73
CA PHE A 126 -19.64 13.42 28.47
C PHE A 126 -19.18 13.65 27.04
N ARG A 127 -20.04 13.42 26.02
CA ARG A 127 -19.72 13.70 24.62
C ARG A 127 -19.32 15.17 24.40
N LYS A 128 -20.09 16.11 24.96
CA LYS A 128 -19.80 17.55 24.87
C LYS A 128 -18.40 17.88 25.39
N TYR A 129 -18.04 17.40 26.58
CA TYR A 129 -16.77 17.77 27.21
C TYR A 129 -15.59 16.87 26.81
N LEU A 130 -15.86 15.71 26.21
CA LEU A 130 -14.87 15.00 25.41
C LEU A 130 -14.36 15.91 24.28
N ASP A 131 -15.27 16.55 23.54
CA ASP A 131 -14.93 17.51 22.48
C ASP A 131 -14.36 18.84 22.99
N GLU A 132 -14.92 19.40 24.07
CA GLU A 132 -14.56 20.74 24.53
C GLU A 132 -13.35 20.78 25.47
N VAL A 133 -13.04 19.69 26.19
CA VAL A 133 -11.99 19.65 27.23
C VAL A 133 -10.96 18.57 26.95
N PHE A 134 -11.35 17.30 26.91
CA PHE A 134 -10.40 16.19 26.95
C PHE A 134 -9.62 16.03 25.64
N VAL A 135 -10.29 16.09 24.48
CA VAL A 135 -9.62 16.06 23.17
C VAL A 135 -8.69 17.27 22.98
N PRO A 136 -9.11 18.53 23.23
CA PRO A 136 -8.21 19.68 23.13
C PRO A 136 -7.01 19.65 24.08
N MET A 137 -7.14 18.99 25.23
CA MET A 137 -6.01 18.79 26.15
C MET A 137 -5.07 17.69 25.67
N ALA A 138 -5.60 16.59 25.14
CA ALA A 138 -4.79 15.53 24.53
C ALA A 138 -4.02 16.05 23.31
N GLU A 139 -4.67 16.77 22.40
CA GLU A 139 -4.02 17.42 21.24
C GLU A 139 -2.90 18.38 21.68
N TYR A 140 -3.08 19.07 22.80
CA TYR A 140 -2.07 19.96 23.33
C TYR A 140 -0.90 19.22 23.99
N ALA A 141 -1.14 18.14 24.74
CA ALA A 141 -0.07 17.31 25.26
C ALA A 141 0.76 16.70 24.14
N ILE A 142 0.10 16.20 23.08
CA ILE A 142 0.76 15.65 21.89
C ILE A 142 1.62 16.73 21.20
N SER A 143 1.13 17.97 21.09
CA SER A 143 1.93 19.07 20.51
C SER A 143 3.16 19.47 21.34
N LYS A 144 3.29 18.93 22.56
CA LYS A 144 4.47 19.03 23.43
C LYS A 144 5.34 17.77 23.40
N GLY A 145 5.06 16.83 22.51
CA GLY A 145 5.77 15.55 22.39
C GLY A 145 5.45 14.59 23.54
N LEU A 146 4.20 14.56 24.02
CA LEU A 146 3.78 13.63 25.08
C LEU A 146 2.76 12.62 24.55
N TYR A 147 2.97 11.33 24.87
CA TYR A 147 1.92 10.32 24.80
C TYR A 147 0.81 10.61 25.81
N VAL A 148 -0.41 10.21 25.50
CA VAL A 148 -1.59 10.46 26.34
C VAL A 148 -2.23 9.14 26.72
N VAL A 149 -2.26 8.82 28.01
CA VAL A 149 -3.01 7.68 28.54
C VAL A 149 -4.32 8.21 29.11
N MET A 150 -5.42 8.03 28.39
CA MET A 150 -6.75 8.42 28.86
C MET A 150 -7.32 7.35 29.78
N ARG A 151 -7.88 7.76 30.92
CA ARG A 151 -8.64 6.89 31.82
C ARG A 151 -10.11 7.33 31.89
N PRO A 152 -11.07 6.42 32.19
CA PRO A 152 -12.48 6.76 32.16
C PRO A 152 -12.85 7.67 33.34
N PRO A 153 -14.03 8.31 33.30
CA PRO A 153 -14.52 9.09 34.42
C PRO A 153 -14.72 8.23 35.67
N GLY A 154 -14.27 8.75 36.81
CA GLY A 154 -14.60 8.21 38.12
C GLY A 154 -13.70 7.09 38.59
N VAL A 155 -14.14 6.43 39.66
CA VAL A 155 -13.47 5.30 40.30
C VAL A 155 -14.39 4.08 40.29
N CYS A 156 -13.80 2.90 40.21
CA CYS A 156 -14.53 1.64 40.20
C CYS A 156 -15.32 1.45 41.51
N PRO A 157 -16.55 0.91 41.46
CA PRO A 157 -17.25 0.46 42.66
C PRO A 157 -16.43 -0.52 43.49
N GLU A 158 -16.64 -0.50 44.81
CA GLU A 158 -15.89 -1.35 45.75
C GLU A 158 -16.07 -2.86 45.47
N VAL A 159 -17.21 -3.22 44.86
CA VAL A 159 -17.49 -4.58 44.39
C VAL A 159 -18.04 -4.50 42.97
N ILE A 160 -17.38 -5.16 42.02
CA ILE A 160 -17.85 -5.32 40.63
C ILE A 160 -18.01 -6.80 40.26
N GLY A 161 -18.80 -7.08 39.23
CA GLY A 161 -19.01 -8.42 38.68
C GLY A 161 -19.53 -8.31 37.25
N VAL A 162 -19.76 -9.44 36.57
CA VAL A 162 -20.40 -9.43 35.24
C VAL A 162 -21.79 -8.80 35.32
N GLU A 163 -22.51 -9.10 36.40
CA GLU A 163 -23.73 -8.42 36.82
C GLU A 163 -23.48 -7.81 38.21
N ASP A 164 -23.55 -6.48 38.31
CA ASP A 164 -23.38 -5.75 39.56
C ASP A 164 -24.42 -4.65 39.74
N GLU A 165 -24.55 -4.16 40.98
CA GLU A 165 -25.56 -3.17 41.39
C GLU A 165 -25.43 -1.83 40.65
N TYR A 166 -24.25 -1.54 40.10
CA TYR A 166 -23.91 -0.29 39.41
C TYR A 166 -23.87 -0.43 37.89
N ASN A 167 -24.04 -1.65 37.37
CA ASN A 167 -23.88 -2.02 35.98
C ASN A 167 -22.54 -1.51 35.39
N TYR A 168 -21.45 -1.69 36.14
CA TYR A 168 -20.17 -1.04 35.84
C TYR A 168 -19.56 -1.53 34.52
N ALA A 169 -19.69 -2.81 34.19
CA ALA A 169 -19.24 -3.35 32.92
C ALA A 169 -19.92 -2.66 31.71
N ALA A 170 -21.24 -2.44 31.78
CA ALA A 170 -21.98 -1.72 30.74
C ALA A 170 -21.61 -0.23 30.69
N TYR A 171 -21.33 0.38 31.84
CA TYR A 171 -20.82 1.75 31.91
C TYR A 171 -19.48 1.89 31.18
N LEU A 172 -18.51 1.00 31.44
CA LEU A 172 -17.22 1.02 30.75
C LEU A 172 -17.38 0.78 29.25
N LEU A 173 -18.20 -0.20 28.85
CA LEU A 173 -18.51 -0.45 27.44
C LEU A 173 -19.03 0.83 26.76
N LYS A 174 -19.95 1.54 27.41
CA LYS A 174 -20.50 2.80 26.89
C LYS A 174 -19.43 3.88 26.75
N VAL A 175 -18.63 4.12 27.80
CA VAL A 175 -17.56 5.14 27.77
C VAL A 175 -16.56 4.84 26.66
N TRP A 176 -16.09 3.60 26.59
CA TRP A 176 -15.07 3.23 25.62
C TRP A 176 -15.58 3.12 24.20
N ASP A 177 -16.86 2.77 23.99
CA ASP A 177 -17.51 2.88 22.69
C ASP A 177 -17.48 4.34 22.19
N ILE A 178 -17.84 5.29 23.05
CA ILE A 178 -17.84 6.72 22.73
C ILE A 178 -16.42 7.23 22.41
N VAL A 179 -15.45 6.92 23.27
CA VAL A 179 -14.09 7.47 23.17
C VAL A 179 -13.33 6.84 21.99
N SER A 180 -13.41 5.53 21.81
CA SER A 180 -12.70 4.82 20.74
C SER A 180 -13.28 5.08 19.34
N ALA A 181 -14.58 5.37 19.23
CA ALA A 181 -15.21 5.75 17.97
C ALA A 181 -14.97 7.21 17.58
N HIS A 182 -14.44 8.04 18.48
CA HIS A 182 -14.28 9.47 18.25
C HIS A 182 -13.29 9.75 17.10
N PRO A 183 -13.63 10.56 16.08
CA PRO A 183 -12.81 10.69 14.86
C PRO A 183 -11.43 11.31 15.10
N LYS A 184 -11.29 12.14 16.14
CA LYS A 184 -10.00 12.70 16.56
C LYS A 184 -9.17 11.78 17.48
N ILE A 185 -9.69 10.61 17.83
CA ILE A 185 -9.02 9.66 18.75
C ILE A 185 -8.77 8.32 18.06
N LYS A 186 -9.76 7.79 17.33
CA LYS A 186 -9.77 6.45 16.70
C LYS A 186 -8.46 6.07 16.00
N TYR A 187 -7.86 7.02 15.29
CA TYR A 187 -6.63 6.82 14.50
C TYR A 187 -5.41 7.56 15.06
N ARG A 188 -5.45 8.04 16.31
CA ARG A 188 -4.31 8.74 16.93
C ARG A 188 -3.30 7.76 17.52
N GLU A 189 -2.06 7.91 17.10
CA GLU A 189 -0.96 7.02 17.43
C GLU A 189 -0.31 7.33 18.79
N GLU A 190 -0.60 8.50 19.35
CA GLU A 190 -0.04 8.96 20.64
C GLU A 190 -1.00 8.73 21.81
N ILE A 191 -2.25 8.33 21.54
CA ILE A 191 -3.30 8.13 22.56
C ILE A 191 -3.44 6.65 22.89
N MET A 192 -3.43 6.33 24.18
CA MET A 192 -3.62 4.99 24.76
C MET A 192 -4.75 5.03 25.79
N PHE A 193 -5.32 3.87 26.14
CA PHE A 193 -6.45 3.79 27.08
C PHE A 193 -6.12 2.94 28.30
N GLU A 194 -6.31 3.49 29.50
CA GLU A 194 -6.37 2.74 30.75
C GLU A 194 -7.83 2.38 31.03
N LEU A 195 -8.20 1.10 30.98
CA LEU A 195 -9.60 0.70 30.81
C LEU A 195 -10.51 1.00 32.01
N ALA A 196 -9.98 0.99 33.23
CA ALA A 196 -10.69 1.42 34.42
C ALA A 196 -9.73 1.89 35.49
N ASN A 197 -10.25 2.66 36.44
CA ASN A 197 -9.51 3.08 37.61
C ASN A 197 -10.03 2.39 38.87
N GLU A 198 -9.16 1.50 39.33
CA GLU A 198 -9.07 0.73 40.57
C GLU A 198 -10.19 -0.23 40.97
N PRO A 199 -10.43 -1.30 40.18
CA PRO A 199 -11.17 -2.46 40.68
C PRO A 199 -10.63 -2.96 42.03
N VAL A 200 -11.53 -3.11 43.00
CA VAL A 200 -11.17 -3.48 44.37
C VAL A 200 -11.49 -4.95 44.64
N ARG A 201 -12.78 -5.30 44.73
CA ARG A 201 -13.25 -6.65 44.96
C ARG A 201 -14.16 -7.09 43.81
N ILE A 202 -14.07 -8.36 43.48
CA ILE A 202 -14.75 -9.01 42.36
C ILE A 202 -15.76 -10.01 42.94
N ARG A 203 -16.98 -9.97 42.44
CA ARG A 203 -18.06 -10.88 42.81
C ARG A 203 -18.08 -12.06 41.85
N LEU A 204 -18.03 -13.27 42.39
CA LEU A 204 -18.20 -14.51 41.62
C LEU A 204 -19.68 -14.84 41.42
N ALA A 205 -19.98 -15.71 40.46
CA ALA A 205 -21.34 -16.15 40.15
C ALA A 205 -22.07 -16.82 41.34
N ASP A 206 -21.34 -17.38 42.32
CA ASP A 206 -21.91 -17.95 43.55
C ASP A 206 -22.24 -16.89 44.62
N GLY A 207 -21.98 -15.62 44.32
CA GLY A 207 -22.20 -14.47 45.21
C GLY A 207 -21.04 -14.16 46.16
N SER A 208 -20.00 -14.99 46.21
CA SER A 208 -18.81 -14.72 47.00
C SER A 208 -18.03 -13.52 46.45
N VAL A 209 -17.32 -12.82 47.33
CA VAL A 209 -16.58 -11.59 47.00
C VAL A 209 -15.15 -11.73 47.49
N GLY A 210 -14.20 -11.45 46.62
CA GLY A 210 -12.76 -11.50 46.89
C GLY A 210 -11.99 -10.73 45.83
N SER A 211 -10.68 -10.95 45.69
CA SER A 211 -9.89 -10.17 44.71
C SER A 211 -8.72 -10.94 44.08
N ASN A 212 -8.16 -11.96 44.74
CA ASN A 212 -6.84 -12.50 44.39
C ASN A 212 -6.81 -14.01 44.02
N THR A 213 -7.96 -14.68 43.89
CA THR A 213 -7.97 -16.08 43.43
C THR A 213 -8.20 -16.13 41.92
N GLN A 214 -7.80 -17.22 41.26
CA GLN A 214 -7.95 -17.37 39.80
C GLN A 214 -9.37 -17.06 39.31
N ALA A 215 -10.40 -17.56 40.02
CA ALA A 215 -11.80 -17.30 39.68
C ALA A 215 -12.16 -15.79 39.63
N HIS A 216 -11.53 -14.96 40.47
CA HIS A 216 -11.75 -13.51 40.43
C HIS A 216 -11.09 -12.87 39.20
N PHE A 217 -9.92 -13.37 38.78
CA PHE A 217 -9.27 -12.93 37.54
C PHE A 217 -10.02 -13.39 36.29
N ASP A 218 -10.64 -14.58 36.33
CA ASP A 218 -11.49 -15.05 35.24
C ASP A 218 -12.71 -14.13 35.06
N VAL A 219 -13.35 -13.70 36.15
CA VAL A 219 -14.42 -12.68 36.11
C VAL A 219 -13.91 -11.32 35.63
N LEU A 220 -12.71 -10.89 36.04
CA LEU A 220 -12.10 -9.67 35.50
C LEU A 220 -11.96 -9.73 33.98
N LYS A 221 -11.50 -10.86 33.42
CA LYS A 221 -11.46 -11.07 31.97
C LYS A 221 -12.85 -11.00 31.35
N GLU A 222 -13.86 -11.61 31.97
CA GLU A 222 -15.25 -11.52 31.50
C GLU A 222 -15.79 -10.07 31.46
N ILE A 223 -15.31 -9.19 32.35
CA ILE A 223 -15.67 -7.76 32.35
C ILE A 223 -14.89 -6.97 31.29
N PHE A 224 -13.57 -7.15 31.20
CA PHE A 224 -12.70 -6.30 30.39
C PHE A 224 -12.50 -6.80 28.94
N GLN A 225 -12.62 -8.09 28.66
CA GLN A 225 -12.50 -8.62 27.31
C GLN A 225 -13.56 -8.03 26.35
N PRO A 226 -14.85 -7.91 26.74
CA PRO A 226 -15.84 -7.23 25.90
C PRO A 226 -15.50 -5.76 25.63
N VAL A 227 -14.92 -5.05 26.61
CA VAL A 227 -14.48 -3.66 26.46
C VAL A 227 -13.36 -3.56 25.42
N VAL A 228 -12.36 -4.44 25.51
CA VAL A 228 -11.27 -4.54 24.53
C VAL A 228 -11.83 -4.82 23.14
N ASN A 229 -12.72 -5.81 23.01
CA ASN A 229 -13.34 -6.17 21.73
C ASN A 229 -14.10 -4.98 21.15
N LYS A 230 -14.88 -4.25 21.95
CA LYS A 230 -15.62 -3.05 21.51
C LYS A 230 -14.69 -1.95 21.00
N ILE A 231 -13.59 -1.68 21.70
CA ILE A 231 -12.58 -0.70 21.28
C ILE A 231 -11.96 -1.10 19.93
N ARG A 232 -11.66 -2.39 19.75
CA ARG A 232 -11.09 -2.93 18.49
C ARG A 232 -12.11 -2.94 17.35
N GLU A 233 -13.37 -3.28 17.60
CA GLU A 233 -14.48 -3.18 16.63
C GLU A 233 -14.62 -1.75 16.10
N ASN A 234 -14.44 -0.76 16.98
CA ASN A 234 -14.43 0.64 16.60
C ASN A 234 -13.20 1.05 15.79
N GLY A 235 -12.22 0.18 15.58
CA GLY A 235 -11.03 0.38 14.74
C GLY A 235 -9.84 1.05 15.43
N PHE A 236 -9.87 1.21 16.76
CA PHE A 236 -8.75 1.76 17.52
C PHE A 236 -7.68 0.68 17.74
N GLN A 237 -6.45 0.92 17.26
CA GLN A 237 -5.38 -0.09 17.22
C GLN A 237 -4.23 0.15 18.21
N ASN A 238 -4.29 1.20 19.02
CA ASN A 238 -3.21 1.54 19.96
C ASN A 238 -3.29 0.75 21.28
N VAL A 239 -2.33 0.99 22.18
CA VAL A 239 -2.15 0.25 23.44
C VAL A 239 -3.30 0.43 24.40
N LEU A 240 -3.77 -0.70 24.95
CA LEU A 240 -4.77 -0.76 26.02
C LEU A 240 -4.10 -1.26 27.31
N TRP A 241 -4.23 -0.47 28.37
CA TRP A 241 -3.72 -0.77 29.71
C TRP A 241 -4.84 -1.38 30.56
N VAL A 242 -4.74 -2.69 30.78
CA VAL A 242 -5.73 -3.49 31.50
C VAL A 242 -5.52 -3.37 33.02
N PRO A 243 -6.57 -3.09 33.80
CA PRO A 243 -6.46 -2.99 35.26
C PRO A 243 -6.52 -4.37 35.94
N GLY A 244 -5.96 -4.45 37.14
CA GLY A 244 -6.08 -5.58 38.06
C GLY A 244 -7.06 -5.31 39.20
N SER A 245 -7.11 -6.22 40.16
CA SER A 245 -7.96 -6.12 41.36
C SER A 245 -7.17 -5.66 42.59
N GLY A 246 -7.85 -5.53 43.73
CA GLY A 246 -7.24 -5.21 45.01
C GLY A 246 -6.63 -3.80 45.00
N TYR A 247 -7.38 -2.82 44.50
CA TYR A 247 -6.92 -1.46 44.23
C TYR A 247 -5.79 -1.44 43.19
N GLN A 248 -5.88 -2.28 42.15
CA GLN A 248 -4.83 -2.45 41.13
C GLN A 248 -3.46 -2.87 41.69
N ALA A 249 -3.45 -3.74 42.70
CA ALA A 249 -2.25 -4.35 43.27
C ALA A 249 -2.10 -5.84 42.94
N GLN A 250 -3.08 -6.47 42.29
CA GLN A 250 -3.13 -7.94 42.10
C GLN A 250 -3.34 -8.29 40.62
N TYR A 251 -2.43 -9.08 40.04
CA TYR A 251 -2.42 -9.41 38.60
C TYR A 251 -2.08 -10.87 38.28
N LYS A 252 -1.63 -11.66 39.27
CA LYS A 252 -1.04 -12.98 39.02
C LYS A 252 -1.92 -13.94 38.23
N GLY A 253 -3.25 -13.84 38.36
CA GLY A 253 -4.17 -14.73 37.63
C GLY A 253 -4.30 -14.43 36.14
N TYR A 254 -3.92 -13.23 35.67
CA TYR A 254 -3.85 -12.93 34.24
C TYR A 254 -2.76 -13.74 33.53
N ALA A 255 -1.73 -14.23 34.22
CA ALA A 255 -0.76 -15.13 33.61
C ALA A 255 -1.35 -16.51 33.26
N VAL A 256 -2.45 -16.90 33.91
CA VAL A 256 -3.19 -18.14 33.60
C VAL A 256 -4.22 -17.89 32.52
N ASN A 257 -4.92 -16.75 32.58
CA ASN A 257 -5.99 -16.39 31.66
C ASN A 257 -5.90 -14.90 31.26
N PRO A 258 -4.99 -14.54 30.33
CA PRO A 258 -4.75 -13.15 29.97
C PRO A 258 -5.89 -12.58 29.13
N ILE A 259 -6.01 -11.25 29.11
CA ILE A 259 -6.79 -10.56 28.07
C ILE A 259 -6.20 -10.90 26.70
N GLU A 260 -7.07 -11.24 25.75
CA GLU A 260 -6.73 -11.57 24.37
C GLU A 260 -6.83 -10.33 23.48
N GLY A 261 -5.90 -10.21 22.53
CA GLY A 261 -5.83 -9.12 21.57
C GLY A 261 -4.41 -8.62 21.36
N GLU A 262 -4.25 -7.70 20.41
CA GLU A 262 -2.98 -7.03 20.14
C GLU A 262 -2.84 -5.75 20.98
N ASN A 263 -1.59 -5.31 21.18
CA ASN A 263 -1.27 -4.08 21.92
C ASN A 263 -1.89 -4.01 23.33
N ILE A 264 -1.73 -5.08 24.11
CA ILE A 264 -2.23 -5.19 25.49
C ILE A 264 -1.07 -5.00 26.47
N GLY A 265 -1.24 -4.06 27.40
CA GLY A 265 -0.39 -3.86 28.58
C GLY A 265 -1.22 -3.86 29.87
N TYR A 266 -0.58 -3.74 31.04
CA TYR A 266 -1.29 -3.72 32.33
C TYR A 266 -0.98 -2.44 33.13
N ALA A 267 -2.03 -1.75 33.58
CA ALA A 267 -1.93 -0.56 34.44
C ALA A 267 -1.94 -0.99 35.90
N ILE A 268 -0.99 -0.53 36.72
CA ILE A 268 -0.81 -0.93 38.13
C ILE A 268 -0.74 0.27 39.07
N HIS A 269 -1.20 0.11 40.31
CA HIS A 269 -1.06 1.10 41.38
C HIS A 269 -0.10 0.55 42.44
N VAL A 270 0.76 1.42 42.96
CA VAL A 270 1.77 1.02 43.94
C VAL A 270 1.94 2.17 44.92
N TYR A 271 1.81 1.91 46.22
CA TYR A 271 2.00 2.91 47.28
C TYR A 271 2.82 2.33 48.44
N PRO A 272 3.42 3.19 49.29
CA PRO A 272 4.10 2.73 50.49
C PRO A 272 3.22 1.85 51.39
N GLY A 273 3.77 0.71 51.81
CA GLY A 273 3.06 -0.33 52.57
C GLY A 273 2.39 -1.40 51.69
N TRP A 274 2.18 -1.13 50.39
CA TRP A 274 1.69 -2.15 49.46
C TRP A 274 2.81 -3.11 49.09
N PHE A 275 2.47 -4.34 48.70
CA PHE A 275 3.44 -5.40 48.43
C PHE A 275 4.41 -5.65 49.60
N GLY A 276 4.01 -5.34 50.84
CA GLY A 276 4.89 -5.42 52.01
C GLY A 276 6.10 -4.49 51.94
N SER A 277 6.03 -3.40 51.15
CA SER A 277 7.12 -2.44 50.97
C SER A 277 7.53 -1.68 52.24
N ALA A 278 6.71 -1.72 53.30
CA ALA A 278 7.07 -1.22 54.62
C ALA A 278 7.98 -2.19 55.41
N ASP A 279 8.06 -3.46 55.00
CA ASP A 279 8.82 -4.53 55.67
C ASP A 279 10.20 -4.76 55.04
N GLY A 280 10.64 -3.86 54.15
CA GLY A 280 11.96 -3.87 53.50
C GLY A 280 11.98 -4.45 52.08
N TYR A 281 13.12 -4.28 51.40
CA TYR A 281 13.31 -4.63 49.99
C TYR A 281 12.95 -6.09 49.65
N GLU A 282 13.41 -7.06 50.46
CA GLU A 282 13.20 -8.49 50.17
C GLU A 282 11.72 -8.89 50.19
N VAL A 283 10.93 -8.29 51.09
CA VAL A 283 9.48 -8.50 51.12
C VAL A 283 8.86 -7.82 49.90
N PHE A 284 9.22 -6.56 49.63
CA PHE A 284 8.71 -5.83 48.47
C PHE A 284 8.94 -6.59 47.16
N LYS A 285 10.18 -7.03 46.92
CA LYS A 285 10.55 -7.78 45.72
C LYS A 285 9.79 -9.10 45.62
N ARG A 286 9.65 -9.86 46.71
CA ARG A 286 8.92 -11.13 46.71
C ARG A 286 7.45 -10.95 46.37
N GLU A 287 6.77 -9.98 46.96
CA GLU A 287 5.35 -9.74 46.68
C GLU A 287 5.15 -9.15 45.28
N TRP A 288 6.08 -8.32 44.78
CA TRP A 288 6.12 -7.90 43.38
C TRP A 288 6.29 -9.10 42.44
N ASP A 289 7.18 -10.03 42.77
CA ASP A 289 7.41 -11.24 41.99
C ASP A 289 6.20 -12.18 41.99
N GLU A 290 5.43 -12.20 43.08
CA GLU A 290 4.20 -12.96 43.13
C GLU A 290 3.09 -12.32 42.30
N GLN A 291 2.93 -10.99 42.38
CA GLN A 291 1.76 -10.31 41.83
C GLN A 291 1.97 -9.74 40.43
N ILE A 292 3.12 -9.12 40.14
CA ILE A 292 3.36 -8.31 38.94
C ILE A 292 4.25 -9.04 37.93
N THR A 293 5.33 -9.67 38.38
CA THR A 293 6.24 -10.41 37.48
C THR A 293 5.53 -11.41 36.55
N PRO A 294 4.45 -12.13 36.95
CA PRO A 294 3.74 -13.02 36.05
C PRO A 294 3.21 -12.34 34.78
N VAL A 295 2.68 -11.10 34.89
CA VAL A 295 2.20 -10.33 33.73
C VAL A 295 3.33 -9.57 33.04
N ALA A 296 4.30 -9.06 33.80
CA ALA A 296 5.46 -8.37 33.24
C ALA A 296 6.31 -9.29 32.34
N ASN A 297 6.25 -10.61 32.52
CA ASN A 297 6.97 -11.58 31.69
C ASN A 297 6.46 -11.67 30.24
N PHE A 298 5.24 -11.20 29.95
CA PHE A 298 4.66 -11.30 28.60
C PHE A 298 4.00 -10.01 28.09
N ALA A 299 3.88 -8.96 28.90
CA ALA A 299 3.31 -7.68 28.50
C ALA A 299 4.00 -6.51 29.23
N PRO A 300 3.99 -5.29 28.67
CA PRO A 300 4.51 -4.10 29.34
C PRO A 300 3.62 -3.68 30.51
N ILE A 301 4.23 -3.04 31.50
CA ILE A 301 3.57 -2.55 32.71
C ILE A 301 3.62 -1.03 32.73
N LEU A 302 2.52 -0.39 33.15
CA LEU A 302 2.48 1.04 33.41
C LEU A 302 1.99 1.29 34.85
N VAL A 303 2.84 1.83 35.71
CA VAL A 303 2.42 2.29 37.04
C VAL A 303 1.73 3.63 36.90
N THR A 304 0.40 3.63 37.00
CA THR A 304 -0.46 4.80 36.73
C THR A 304 -0.77 5.61 37.99
N GLU A 305 -0.43 5.08 39.17
CA GLU A 305 -0.47 5.79 40.45
C GLU A 305 0.67 5.39 41.39
N MET A 306 1.44 6.39 41.79
CA MET A 306 2.58 6.25 42.69
C MET A 306 3.04 7.61 43.21
N ASP A 307 3.14 7.77 44.53
CA ASP A 307 3.90 8.86 45.16
C ASP A 307 4.43 8.46 46.56
N TRP A 308 5.35 9.26 47.10
CA TRP A 308 5.79 9.13 48.49
C TRP A 308 6.38 10.43 49.02
N ALA A 309 6.14 10.73 50.29
CA ALA A 309 6.88 11.75 51.00
C ALA A 309 6.87 11.53 52.51
N PRO A 310 7.84 12.10 53.24
CA PRO A 310 7.80 12.15 54.68
C PRO A 310 6.47 12.73 55.18
N ALA A 311 5.85 12.08 56.16
CA ALA A 311 4.52 12.45 56.65
C ALA A 311 4.38 13.92 57.08
N LYS A 312 5.50 14.57 57.48
CA LYS A 312 5.58 16.00 57.85
C LYS A 312 5.08 16.96 56.76
N TYR A 313 5.15 16.59 55.47
CA TYR A 313 4.77 17.48 54.37
C TYR A 313 3.27 17.44 54.07
N ASN A 314 2.63 16.30 54.28
CA ASN A 314 1.22 16.07 53.92
C ASN A 314 0.86 16.47 52.47
N SER A 315 1.81 16.36 51.53
CA SER A 315 1.66 16.74 50.12
C SER A 315 1.64 15.56 49.15
N SER A 316 1.73 14.33 49.67
CA SER A 316 1.64 13.06 48.93
C SER A 316 0.58 12.15 49.55
N TRP A 317 0.05 11.18 48.81
CA TRP A 317 -0.79 10.11 49.37
C TRP A 317 0.06 9.11 50.15
N GLY A 318 1.14 8.62 49.54
CA GLY A 318 2.12 7.72 50.14
C GLY A 318 2.95 8.38 51.23
N LYS A 319 3.05 7.74 52.40
CA LYS A 319 3.82 8.23 53.55
C LYS A 319 5.06 7.37 53.76
N ALA A 320 6.17 7.76 53.13
CA ALA A 320 7.45 7.06 53.23
C ALA A 320 8.63 7.98 52.88
N ILE A 321 9.82 7.40 52.81
CA ILE A 321 11.06 8.08 52.42
C ILE A 321 11.62 7.44 51.15
N THR A 322 12.55 8.12 50.47
CA THR A 322 13.27 7.57 49.32
C THR A 322 14.19 6.45 49.76
N GLY A 323 15.02 6.70 50.78
CA GLY A 323 15.95 5.73 51.34
C GLY A 323 17.01 5.22 50.35
N THR A 324 17.42 3.96 50.48
CA THR A 324 18.53 3.34 49.75
C THR A 324 18.09 2.06 49.04
N ALA A 325 18.52 1.88 47.79
CA ALA A 325 18.18 0.70 47.00
C ALA A 325 18.72 -0.59 47.65
N GLY A 326 17.86 -1.59 47.85
CA GLY A 326 18.16 -2.83 48.57
C GLY A 326 18.18 -2.69 50.10
N GLY A 327 17.87 -1.51 50.64
CA GLY A 327 17.91 -1.18 52.07
C GLY A 327 16.59 -0.60 52.58
N ASP A 328 16.68 0.42 53.43
CA ASP A 328 15.52 1.10 54.00
C ASP A 328 14.88 2.06 52.99
N GLY A 329 13.58 2.33 53.15
CA GLY A 329 12.85 3.30 52.34
C GLY A 329 12.13 2.69 51.14
N PHE A 330 11.17 3.43 50.61
CA PHE A 330 10.26 2.94 49.58
C PHE A 330 10.73 3.34 48.18
N GLY A 331 11.07 4.62 47.98
CA GLY A 331 11.34 5.16 46.64
C GLY A 331 12.50 4.48 45.92
N ALA A 332 13.65 4.34 46.60
CA ALA A 332 14.83 3.72 46.00
C ALA A 332 14.66 2.20 45.78
N ASN A 333 13.87 1.53 46.63
CA ASN A 333 13.51 0.14 46.45
C ASN A 333 12.53 -0.06 45.29
N PHE A 334 11.53 0.81 45.14
CA PHE A 334 10.64 0.83 43.99
C PHE A 334 11.42 1.02 42.69
N LYS A 335 12.28 2.07 42.61
CA LYS A 335 13.13 2.31 41.44
C LYS A 335 13.94 1.07 41.07
N LYS A 336 14.61 0.46 42.06
CA LYS A 336 15.38 -0.77 41.84
C LYS A 336 14.52 -1.91 41.27
N ILE A 337 13.32 -2.12 41.81
CA ILE A 337 12.43 -3.21 41.36
C ILE A 337 11.97 -2.99 39.92
N VAL A 338 11.58 -1.75 39.56
CA VAL A 338 11.12 -1.46 38.20
C VAL A 338 12.25 -1.53 37.18
N ASP A 339 13.45 -1.03 37.53
CA ASP A 339 14.66 -1.14 36.70
C ASP A 339 15.05 -2.62 36.48
N ASP A 340 15.09 -3.42 37.54
CA ASP A 340 15.39 -4.86 37.46
C ASP A 340 14.34 -5.63 36.63
N THR A 341 13.10 -5.11 36.53
CA THR A 341 12.01 -5.71 35.75
C THR A 341 12.13 -5.37 34.25
N GLY A 342 12.61 -4.18 33.90
CA GLY A 342 13.06 -3.79 32.56
C GLY A 342 11.98 -3.37 31.54
N ASN A 343 10.69 -3.53 31.84
CA ASN A 343 9.57 -3.19 30.95
C ASN A 343 8.42 -2.47 31.68
N VAL A 344 8.79 -1.59 32.61
CA VAL A 344 7.84 -0.89 33.49
C VAL A 344 7.98 0.61 33.28
N GLY A 345 6.97 1.22 32.64
CA GLY A 345 6.76 2.66 32.68
C GLY A 345 6.09 3.07 33.99
N TRP A 346 6.26 4.32 34.42
CA TRP A 346 5.62 4.83 35.62
C TRP A 346 5.52 6.37 35.63
N LEU A 347 4.52 6.88 36.36
CA LEU A 347 4.36 8.31 36.59
C LEU A 347 4.57 8.70 38.04
N LEU A 348 4.82 9.99 38.25
CA LEU A 348 4.72 10.63 39.55
C LEU A 348 3.31 11.19 39.78
N PHE A 349 2.56 10.58 40.71
CA PHE A 349 1.19 10.95 41.06
C PHE A 349 1.16 12.08 42.10
N THR A 350 1.82 13.19 41.79
CA THR A 350 1.79 14.43 42.57
C THR A 350 1.00 15.49 41.80
N ASP A 351 0.36 16.43 42.50
CA ASP A 351 -0.36 17.52 41.84
C ASP A 351 0.55 18.24 40.82
N ALA A 352 0.12 18.28 39.56
CA ALA A 352 0.92 18.78 38.44
C ALA A 352 1.43 20.22 38.65
N HIS A 353 0.69 21.05 39.39
CA HIS A 353 1.11 22.41 39.72
C HIS A 353 2.32 22.48 40.66
N LEU A 354 2.61 21.43 41.44
CA LEU A 354 3.82 21.32 42.26
C LEU A 354 5.03 20.94 41.39
N LEU A 355 4.86 20.05 40.41
CA LEU A 355 5.90 19.73 39.42
C LEU A 355 6.32 20.97 38.62
N ALA A 356 5.33 21.79 38.23
CA ALA A 356 5.53 23.08 37.56
C ALA A 356 6.31 24.12 38.41
N GLN A 357 6.42 23.91 39.73
CA GLN A 357 7.16 24.78 40.65
C GLN A 357 8.56 24.27 40.98
N PHE A 358 8.93 23.07 40.52
CA PHE A 358 10.23 22.47 40.79
C PHE A 358 11.38 23.30 40.17
N LYS A 359 12.52 23.38 40.86
CA LYS A 359 13.65 24.25 40.47
C LYS A 359 15.02 23.59 40.43
N ASP A 360 15.12 22.26 40.58
CA ASP A 360 16.40 21.52 40.57
C ASP A 360 17.51 22.17 41.44
N GLU A 361 17.10 22.79 42.56
CA GLU A 361 17.95 23.61 43.41
C GLU A 361 17.83 23.13 44.86
N ALA A 362 18.95 22.69 45.44
CA ALA A 362 19.01 22.26 46.82
C ALA A 362 18.74 23.47 47.76
N PRO A 363 18.16 23.25 48.96
CA PRO A 363 17.93 24.36 49.88
C PRO A 363 19.27 24.96 50.32
N ALA A 364 19.32 26.30 50.41
CA ALA A 364 20.52 26.99 50.88
C ALA A 364 20.94 26.48 52.29
N PRO A 365 22.24 26.43 52.62
CA PRO A 365 22.71 25.92 53.90
C PRO A 365 21.97 26.55 55.09
N GLY A 366 21.32 25.72 55.90
CA GLY A 366 20.54 26.14 57.08
C GLY A 366 19.06 26.46 56.82
N GLN A 367 18.59 26.40 55.56
CA GLN A 367 17.15 26.44 55.26
C GLN A 367 16.51 25.06 55.45
N PRO A 368 15.25 24.98 55.92
CA PRO A 368 14.54 23.71 56.05
C PRO A 368 14.21 23.11 54.68
N TYR A 369 14.27 21.78 54.58
CA TYR A 369 13.78 21.06 53.41
C TYR A 369 12.28 21.28 53.20
N THR A 370 11.85 21.44 51.95
CA THR A 370 10.44 21.49 51.54
C THR A 370 10.08 20.21 50.79
N PHE A 371 8.81 19.97 50.51
CA PHE A 371 8.37 18.82 49.71
C PHE A 371 9.09 18.74 48.34
N LEU A 372 9.37 19.89 47.71
CA LEU A 372 10.04 19.95 46.40
C LEU A 372 11.58 19.86 46.50
N THR A 373 12.16 20.00 47.68
CA THR A 373 13.62 20.08 47.86
C THR A 373 14.20 19.01 48.79
N ASP A 374 13.35 18.21 49.44
CA ASP A 374 13.77 17.09 50.30
C ASP A 374 14.12 15.88 49.43
N PRO A 375 15.37 15.37 49.46
CA PRO A 375 15.74 14.15 48.72
C PRO A 375 14.96 12.91 49.16
N GLU A 376 14.32 12.94 50.32
CA GLU A 376 13.46 11.86 50.80
C GLU A 376 12.00 11.95 50.31
N ALA A 377 11.61 13.06 49.67
CA ALA A 377 10.29 13.23 49.05
C ALA A 377 10.38 12.99 47.54
N CYS A 378 9.36 12.37 46.95
CA CYS A 378 9.36 11.93 45.56
C CYS A 378 9.77 12.95 44.49
N PRO A 379 9.49 14.28 44.56
CA PRO A 379 9.80 15.17 43.43
C PRO A 379 11.30 15.24 43.13
N TRP A 380 12.14 15.29 44.16
CA TRP A 380 13.58 15.43 44.01
C TRP A 380 14.26 14.24 43.32
N PRO A 381 14.19 12.99 43.84
CA PRO A 381 14.82 11.85 43.20
C PRO A 381 14.19 11.52 41.84
N VAL A 382 12.86 11.63 41.69
CA VAL A 382 12.18 11.27 40.43
C VAL A 382 12.62 12.19 39.29
N TYR A 383 12.76 13.50 39.54
CA TYR A 383 13.28 14.44 38.54
C TYR A 383 14.65 14.00 38.00
N HIS A 384 15.55 13.59 38.88
CA HIS A 384 16.87 13.11 38.50
C HIS A 384 16.84 11.74 37.82
N TRP A 385 16.00 10.81 38.27
CA TRP A 385 15.84 9.50 37.64
C TRP A 385 15.23 9.61 36.24
N PHE A 386 14.28 10.51 36.03
CA PHE A 386 13.74 10.76 34.68
C PHE A 386 14.79 11.38 33.74
N LYS A 387 15.70 12.22 34.26
CA LYS A 387 16.87 12.68 33.49
C LYS A 387 17.82 11.52 33.16
N GLU A 388 18.10 10.64 34.11
CA GLU A 388 18.93 9.44 33.92
C GLU A 388 18.34 8.54 32.83
N TYR A 389 17.03 8.24 32.90
CA TYR A 389 16.36 7.48 31.84
C TYR A 389 16.45 8.19 30.48
N ALA A 390 16.30 9.51 30.43
CA ALA A 390 16.41 10.26 29.18
C ALA A 390 17.80 10.19 28.54
N GLU A 391 18.86 9.99 29.32
CA GLU A 391 20.23 9.76 28.82
C GLU A 391 20.45 8.30 28.37
N GLU A 392 19.76 7.33 29.00
CA GLU A 392 19.83 5.90 28.65
C GLU A 392 18.98 5.56 27.41
N TYR A 393 17.80 6.18 27.26
CA TYR A 393 16.89 6.04 26.11
C TYR A 393 17.18 7.04 24.99
N GLU A 394 18.39 7.60 24.90
CA GLU A 394 18.80 8.32 23.70
C GLU A 394 18.75 7.31 22.54
N PRO A 395 17.85 7.46 21.54
CA PRO A 395 17.85 6.58 20.39
C PRO A 395 19.20 6.78 19.72
N LYS A 396 20.11 5.82 19.91
CA LYS A 396 21.39 5.87 19.22
C LYS A 396 21.07 5.68 17.75
N PRO A 397 21.55 6.58 16.86
CA PRO A 397 21.39 6.39 15.45
C PRO A 397 22.29 5.22 15.00
N GLU A 398 21.83 4.00 15.21
CA GLU A 398 22.20 2.90 14.34
C GLU A 398 21.38 3.11 13.05
N PHE A 399 22.00 3.82 12.11
CA PHE A 399 21.62 3.98 10.70
C PHE A 399 20.13 4.30 10.37
N GLU A 400 19.91 5.60 10.16
CA GLU A 400 19.01 6.23 9.16
C GLU A 400 17.53 5.80 9.07
N PHE A 401 16.66 6.68 9.59
CA PHE A 401 15.36 7.09 9.01
C PHE A 401 14.77 6.20 7.89
N ILE A 402 14.12 5.09 8.25
CA ILE A 402 13.18 4.42 7.34
C ILE A 402 11.80 5.04 7.55
N ALA A 403 11.53 6.16 6.88
CA ALA A 403 10.15 6.55 6.64
C ALA A 403 9.57 5.57 5.61
N MET A 404 8.77 4.60 6.07
CA MET A 404 8.05 3.68 5.18
C MET A 404 7.05 4.48 4.34
N ALA A 405 6.97 4.15 3.05
CA ALA A 405 5.98 4.75 2.16
C ALA A 405 4.55 4.33 2.51
N ASP A 406 4.37 3.12 3.03
CA ASP A 406 3.06 2.66 3.51
C ASP A 406 2.68 3.41 4.79
N ASN A 407 1.59 4.18 4.72
CA ASN A 407 1.05 4.90 5.87
C ASN A 407 0.13 4.01 6.75
N GLY A 408 -0.03 2.72 6.41
CA GLY A 408 -0.82 1.74 7.16
C GLY A 408 -2.32 2.01 7.22
N ASN A 409 -2.81 2.92 6.37
CA ASN A 409 -4.19 3.40 6.35
C ASN A 409 -4.85 3.30 4.95
N GLY A 410 -4.25 2.50 4.05
CA GLY A 410 -4.65 2.40 2.64
C GLY A 410 -4.17 3.55 1.76
N THR A 411 -3.28 4.41 2.26
CA THR A 411 -2.59 5.47 1.50
C THR A 411 -1.08 5.33 1.64
N PHE A 412 -0.33 5.97 0.75
CA PHE A 412 1.13 5.97 0.79
C PHE A 412 1.72 7.38 0.71
N SER A 413 2.96 7.55 1.15
CA SER A 413 3.73 8.79 1.11
C SER A 413 4.85 8.70 0.08
N ASN A 414 5.03 9.73 -0.74
CA ASN A 414 6.15 9.81 -1.68
C ASN A 414 7.45 10.31 -1.00
N PRO A 415 8.63 9.82 -1.41
CA PRO A 415 8.81 8.78 -2.44
C PRO A 415 8.46 7.37 -1.90
N VAL A 416 7.89 6.53 -2.77
CA VAL A 416 7.46 5.15 -2.44
C VAL A 416 8.64 4.26 -2.04
N ILE A 417 9.81 4.53 -2.62
CA ILE A 417 11.07 3.88 -2.29
C ILE A 417 12.05 5.01 -1.98
N ARG A 418 12.63 4.98 -0.78
CA ARG A 418 13.68 5.91 -0.35
C ARG A 418 15.03 5.27 -0.58
N GLY A 419 15.95 5.98 -1.23
CA GLY A 419 17.27 5.51 -1.61
C GLY A 419 17.61 5.89 -3.05
N ASP A 420 18.84 5.63 -3.47
CA ASP A 420 19.27 5.79 -4.85
C ASP A 420 18.88 4.55 -5.66
N PHE A 421 17.64 4.55 -6.14
CA PHE A 421 17.11 3.56 -7.08
C PHE A 421 16.82 4.23 -8.43
N PRO A 422 17.86 4.63 -9.18
CA PRO A 422 17.70 5.24 -10.49
C PRO A 422 17.09 4.25 -11.49
N ALA A 423 16.29 4.80 -12.41
CA ALA A 423 15.65 4.07 -13.51
C ALA A 423 14.89 2.79 -13.08
N PRO A 424 13.94 2.86 -12.12
CA PRO A 424 13.22 1.67 -11.67
C PRO A 424 12.30 1.13 -12.78
N ALA A 425 12.47 -0.14 -13.13
CA ALA A 425 11.65 -0.87 -14.08
C ALA A 425 10.86 -1.97 -13.37
N VAL A 426 9.54 -1.88 -13.38
CA VAL A 426 8.65 -2.81 -12.66
C VAL A 426 7.98 -3.79 -13.61
N VAL A 427 8.05 -5.08 -13.29
CA VAL A 427 7.30 -6.16 -13.95
C VAL A 427 6.43 -6.90 -12.93
N ARG A 428 5.32 -7.50 -13.37
CA ARG A 428 4.47 -8.32 -12.50
C ARG A 428 4.47 -9.77 -12.98
N LYS A 429 4.71 -10.72 -12.08
CA LYS A 429 4.60 -12.15 -12.36
C LYS A 429 4.01 -12.87 -11.14
N ASP A 430 3.03 -13.75 -11.39
CA ASP A 430 2.41 -14.63 -10.38
C ASP A 430 1.90 -13.90 -9.12
N GLY A 431 1.39 -12.68 -9.29
CA GLY A 431 0.83 -11.87 -8.21
C GLY A 431 1.85 -10.97 -7.49
N THR A 432 3.14 -11.11 -7.80
CA THR A 432 4.24 -10.31 -7.25
C THR A 432 4.73 -9.28 -8.27
N PHE A 433 5.05 -8.08 -7.80
CA PHE A 433 5.74 -7.04 -8.55
C PHE A 433 7.23 -7.12 -8.27
N TYR A 434 8.04 -7.06 -9.32
CA TYR A 434 9.49 -7.05 -9.25
C TYR A 434 10.00 -5.75 -9.83
N LEU A 435 10.78 -4.99 -9.08
CA LEU A 435 11.43 -3.76 -9.51
C LEU A 435 12.91 -4.01 -9.74
N VAL A 436 13.38 -3.66 -10.92
CA VAL A 436 14.77 -3.71 -11.33
C VAL A 436 15.33 -2.29 -11.35
N SER A 437 16.45 -2.04 -10.69
CA SER A 437 17.07 -0.71 -10.64
C SER A 437 18.58 -0.83 -10.49
N GLY A 438 19.34 0.16 -10.98
CA GLY A 438 20.78 0.25 -10.72
C GLY A 438 21.09 0.84 -9.35
N ASN A 439 22.32 0.70 -8.87
CA ASN A 439 22.82 1.38 -7.67
C ASN A 439 24.20 1.96 -7.97
N GLN A 440 24.36 3.30 -7.90
CA GLN A 440 25.59 3.99 -8.30
C GLN A 440 26.59 4.19 -7.14
N ASP A 441 26.15 4.09 -5.89
CA ASP A 441 26.93 4.58 -4.74
C ASP A 441 27.78 3.49 -4.04
N PHE A 442 27.48 2.19 -4.21
CA PHE A 442 28.08 1.15 -3.37
C PHE A 442 28.72 -0.03 -4.09
N GLN A 443 28.30 -0.36 -5.32
CA GLN A 443 28.83 -1.39 -6.22
C GLN A 443 27.93 -1.42 -7.46
N PRO A 444 28.44 -1.34 -8.69
CA PRO A 444 27.60 -1.31 -9.87
C PRO A 444 26.94 -2.67 -10.07
N THR A 445 25.71 -2.77 -9.57
CA THR A 445 24.92 -4.00 -9.55
C THR A 445 23.48 -3.67 -9.90
N VAL A 446 22.83 -4.59 -10.61
CA VAL A 446 21.39 -4.54 -10.87
C VAL A 446 20.68 -5.12 -9.66
N THR A 447 19.95 -4.29 -8.93
CA THR A 447 19.16 -4.67 -7.76
C THR A 447 17.74 -5.06 -8.18
N VAL A 448 17.24 -6.17 -7.62
CA VAL A 448 15.84 -6.58 -7.77
C VAL A 448 15.13 -6.48 -6.42
N LEU A 449 14.05 -5.70 -6.37
CA LEU A 449 13.13 -5.64 -5.25
C LEU A 449 11.83 -6.37 -5.61
N GLU A 450 11.13 -6.89 -4.61
CA GLU A 450 9.82 -7.50 -4.77
C GLU A 450 8.76 -6.81 -3.90
N SER A 451 7.51 -6.84 -4.34
CA SER A 451 6.37 -6.26 -3.63
C SER A 451 5.07 -6.93 -4.04
N SER A 452 4.13 -7.10 -3.11
CA SER A 452 2.76 -7.54 -3.46
C SER A 452 1.81 -6.39 -3.81
N ASP A 453 2.19 -5.14 -3.49
CA ASP A 453 1.27 -4.00 -3.48
C ASP A 453 1.84 -2.70 -4.06
N LEU A 454 3.05 -2.73 -4.63
CA LEU A 454 3.79 -1.59 -5.19
C LEU A 454 4.19 -0.51 -4.16
N VAL A 455 3.95 -0.72 -2.87
CA VAL A 455 4.24 0.24 -1.79
C VAL A 455 5.26 -0.32 -0.82
N ASN A 456 5.08 -1.58 -0.44
CA ASN A 456 5.96 -2.31 0.45
C ASN A 456 6.94 -3.12 -0.39
N TRP A 457 8.16 -2.59 -0.55
CA TRP A 457 9.23 -3.21 -1.32
C TRP A 457 10.24 -3.85 -0.39
N THR A 458 10.62 -5.10 -0.69
CA THR A 458 11.70 -5.83 -0.04
C THR A 458 12.77 -6.18 -1.07
N TYR A 459 14.03 -6.26 -0.67
CA TYR A 459 15.03 -6.87 -1.53
C TYR A 459 14.62 -8.30 -1.83
N SER A 460 14.61 -8.67 -3.11
CA SER A 460 14.42 -10.07 -3.49
C SER A 460 15.69 -10.83 -3.11
N ASP A 461 15.57 -12.10 -2.68
CA ASP A 461 16.67 -12.96 -2.20
C ASP A 461 17.69 -13.34 -3.32
N VAL A 462 17.80 -12.52 -4.38
CA VAL A 462 18.83 -12.65 -5.41
C VAL A 462 20.19 -12.54 -4.72
N LYS A 463 20.79 -13.71 -4.45
CA LYS A 463 22.09 -13.84 -3.82
C LYS A 463 23.17 -13.29 -4.75
N ALA A 464 23.46 -12.00 -4.68
CA ALA A 464 24.66 -11.41 -5.25
C ALA A 464 25.93 -12.07 -4.68
N ASP A 465 25.83 -12.62 -3.47
CA ASP A 465 26.90 -13.21 -2.66
C ASP A 465 27.37 -14.61 -3.13
N GLU A 466 26.64 -15.26 -4.05
CA GLU A 466 26.97 -16.59 -4.59
C GLU A 466 27.40 -16.56 -6.07
N LEU A 467 27.80 -15.39 -6.58
CA LEU A 467 28.56 -15.33 -7.84
C LEU A 467 29.97 -15.91 -7.58
N PRO A 468 30.42 -16.94 -8.32
CA PRO A 468 31.76 -17.49 -8.15
C PRO A 468 32.80 -16.48 -8.67
N LEU A 469 33.28 -15.63 -7.78
CA LEU A 469 34.24 -14.55 -8.03
C LEU A 469 35.68 -15.03 -8.31
N ASP A 470 35.93 -16.34 -8.41
CA ASP A 470 37.31 -16.86 -8.42
C ASP A 470 37.78 -17.46 -9.76
N GLU A 471 36.95 -17.65 -10.80
CA GLU A 471 37.39 -18.36 -12.03
C GLU A 471 36.90 -17.81 -13.40
N VAL A 472 36.62 -16.51 -13.54
CA VAL A 472 36.31 -15.93 -14.87
C VAL A 472 37.29 -14.81 -15.23
N ARG A 473 37.84 -14.87 -16.44
CA ARG A 473 38.71 -13.84 -17.01
C ARG A 473 37.92 -12.54 -17.17
N TRP A 474 38.18 -11.59 -16.27
CA TRP A 474 38.07 -10.12 -16.39
C TRP A 474 37.25 -9.62 -17.60
N ILE A 475 35.93 -9.62 -17.44
CA ILE A 475 35.07 -8.56 -17.96
C ILE A 475 34.87 -7.67 -16.74
N ASP A 476 35.23 -6.39 -16.88
CA ASP A 476 35.42 -5.44 -15.78
C ASP A 476 34.29 -5.48 -14.74
N GLU A 477 34.65 -5.54 -13.46
CA GLU A 477 33.74 -5.61 -12.30
C GLU A 477 32.96 -4.29 -12.07
N ASP A 478 32.97 -3.37 -13.03
CA ASP A 478 32.98 -1.94 -12.72
C ASP A 478 31.89 -1.06 -13.33
N ASN A 479 30.83 -1.49 -14.06
CA ASN A 479 29.63 -0.61 -14.31
C ASN A 479 28.43 -1.18 -15.14
N PRO A 480 27.55 -2.07 -14.63
CA PRO A 480 26.16 -2.13 -15.10
C PRO A 480 25.28 -1.10 -14.35
N GLU A 481 24.75 -0.09 -15.06
CA GLU A 481 24.11 1.07 -14.43
C GLU A 481 22.56 1.05 -14.40
N SER A 482 21.89 0.36 -15.35
CA SER A 482 20.42 0.33 -15.44
C SER A 482 19.91 -0.82 -16.31
N GLY A 483 18.68 -1.30 -16.08
CA GLY A 483 18.09 -2.37 -16.90
C GLY A 483 16.63 -2.72 -16.59
N CYS A 484 16.06 -3.63 -17.39
CA CYS A 484 14.69 -4.14 -17.22
C CYS A 484 14.56 -5.63 -17.58
N LEU A 485 13.52 -6.27 -17.05
CA LEU A 485 13.12 -7.63 -17.39
C LEU A 485 12.01 -7.62 -18.44
N ILE A 486 12.10 -8.52 -19.41
CA ILE A 486 11.15 -8.67 -20.52
C ILE A 486 10.80 -10.15 -20.67
N GLU A 487 9.50 -10.43 -20.71
CA GLU A 487 8.96 -11.75 -21.07
C GLU A 487 8.56 -11.77 -22.55
N THR A 488 8.95 -12.82 -23.25
CA THR A 488 8.50 -13.08 -24.62
C THR A 488 7.14 -13.78 -24.62
N VAL A 489 6.42 -13.71 -25.75
CA VAL A 489 5.19 -14.50 -25.99
C VAL A 489 5.38 -16.02 -25.88
N ALA A 490 6.63 -16.50 -25.90
CA ALA A 490 6.97 -17.91 -25.69
C ALA A 490 7.21 -18.26 -24.21
N GLY A 491 7.06 -17.31 -23.29
CA GLY A 491 7.33 -17.45 -21.85
C GLY A 491 8.82 -17.42 -21.50
N GLU A 492 9.69 -17.00 -22.43
CA GLU A 492 11.12 -16.82 -22.14
C GLU A 492 11.37 -15.46 -21.51
N TRP A 493 12.23 -15.42 -20.48
CA TRP A 493 12.63 -14.19 -19.81
C TRP A 493 14.00 -13.70 -20.29
N TRP A 494 14.13 -12.39 -20.38
CA TRP A 494 15.31 -11.70 -20.86
C TRP A 494 15.54 -10.43 -20.04
N ALA A 495 16.81 -10.06 -19.83
CA ALA A 495 17.21 -8.79 -19.26
C ALA A 495 17.85 -7.92 -20.33
N ILE A 496 17.39 -6.68 -20.46
CA ILE A 496 18.12 -5.62 -21.18
C ILE A 496 18.85 -4.81 -20.12
N ILE A 497 20.18 -4.75 -20.20
CA ILE A 497 21.00 -3.96 -19.29
C ILE A 497 21.95 -3.07 -20.08
N SER A 498 22.33 -1.94 -19.50
CA SER A 498 23.31 -1.02 -20.08
C SER A 498 24.72 -1.38 -19.60
N GLU A 499 25.66 -1.49 -20.54
CA GLU A 499 27.09 -1.75 -20.30
C GLU A 499 27.90 -0.50 -20.66
N ASP A 500 28.71 0.01 -19.73
CA ASP A 500 29.67 1.08 -20.03
C ASP A 500 30.77 0.56 -20.96
N SER A 501 30.83 1.12 -22.17
CA SER A 501 31.82 0.77 -23.20
C SER A 501 32.89 1.85 -23.37
N GLY A 502 33.19 2.59 -22.31
CA GLY A 502 34.20 3.65 -22.30
C GLY A 502 33.76 4.83 -23.17
N VAL A 503 34.61 5.24 -24.11
CA VAL A 503 34.35 6.43 -24.96
C VAL A 503 33.13 6.29 -25.88
N LEU A 504 32.57 5.09 -26.05
CA LEU A 504 31.31 4.88 -26.77
C LEU A 504 30.07 5.17 -25.91
N GLY A 505 30.27 5.37 -24.61
CA GLY A 505 29.23 5.48 -23.61
C GLY A 505 28.55 4.13 -23.36
N GLN A 506 27.31 4.21 -22.89
CA GLN A 506 26.54 3.05 -22.48
C GLN A 506 25.83 2.37 -23.67
N LEU A 507 26.12 1.08 -23.86
CA LEU A 507 25.52 0.24 -24.90
C LEU A 507 24.52 -0.77 -24.28
N PRO A 508 23.36 -1.00 -24.92
CA PRO A 508 22.42 -2.00 -24.43
C PRO A 508 22.89 -3.41 -24.81
N ILE A 509 22.92 -4.31 -23.82
CA ILE A 509 23.14 -5.74 -24.00
C ILE A 509 21.89 -6.54 -23.59
N LEU A 510 21.70 -7.68 -24.24
CA LEU A 510 20.53 -8.54 -24.06
C LEU A 510 20.96 -9.90 -23.51
N LEU A 511 20.49 -10.26 -22.32
CA LEU A 511 20.88 -11.48 -21.60
C LEU A 511 19.66 -12.39 -21.34
N PRO A 512 19.78 -13.71 -21.52
CA PRO A 512 18.71 -14.64 -21.18
C PRO A 512 18.58 -14.80 -19.65
N VAL A 513 17.34 -14.91 -19.19
CA VAL A 513 16.97 -15.05 -17.77
C VAL A 513 16.11 -16.30 -17.60
N GLU A 514 16.37 -17.06 -16.55
CA GLU A 514 15.49 -18.13 -16.10
C GLU A 514 14.65 -17.62 -14.92
N TYR A 515 13.37 -18.02 -14.88
CA TYR A 515 12.48 -17.76 -13.76
C TYR A 515 12.06 -19.09 -13.15
N SER A 516 12.50 -19.36 -11.92
CA SER A 516 12.20 -20.59 -11.18
C SER A 516 12.07 -20.30 -9.70
N ASP A 517 11.14 -20.98 -9.03
CA ASP A 517 10.91 -20.87 -7.57
C ASP A 517 10.69 -19.43 -7.04
N GLY A 518 10.17 -18.53 -7.88
CA GLY A 518 9.90 -17.14 -7.51
C GLY A 518 11.06 -16.17 -7.76
N GLU A 519 12.18 -16.66 -8.29
CA GLU A 519 13.43 -15.90 -8.47
C GLU A 519 13.80 -15.77 -9.95
N PHE A 520 14.45 -14.64 -10.30
CA PHE A 520 15.05 -14.41 -11.62
C PHE A 520 16.55 -14.66 -11.58
N GLU A 521 17.05 -15.55 -12.42
CA GLU A 521 18.47 -15.88 -12.54
C GLU A 521 19.02 -15.58 -13.94
N VAL A 522 20.08 -14.78 -14.02
CA VAL A 522 20.84 -14.57 -15.27
C VAL A 522 21.77 -15.76 -15.49
N LEU A 523 21.56 -16.49 -16.59
CA LEU A 523 22.26 -17.74 -16.84
C LEU A 523 23.79 -17.56 -17.05
N PRO A 524 24.66 -18.19 -16.22
CA PRO A 524 26.12 -17.97 -16.24
C PRO A 524 26.81 -18.31 -17.57
N ALA A 525 26.30 -19.29 -18.31
CA ALA A 525 26.91 -19.77 -19.57
C ALA A 525 26.91 -18.73 -20.69
N TYR A 526 26.08 -17.67 -20.58
CA TYR A 526 25.94 -16.62 -21.59
C TYR A 526 26.82 -15.40 -21.32
N ARG A 527 27.43 -15.31 -20.13
CA ARG A 527 28.40 -14.25 -19.78
C ARG A 527 29.79 -14.45 -20.41
N VAL A 528 30.03 -15.60 -21.05
CA VAL A 528 31.35 -16.02 -21.59
C VAL A 528 31.29 -16.44 -23.07
N ALA A 529 30.13 -16.33 -23.72
CA ALA A 529 29.91 -16.82 -25.08
C ALA A 529 29.73 -15.68 -26.09
N ASP A 530 30.55 -15.64 -27.16
CA ASP A 530 30.48 -14.62 -28.25
C ASP A 530 29.13 -14.60 -29.01
N LYS A 531 28.26 -15.59 -28.81
CA LYS A 531 26.98 -15.73 -29.53
C LYS A 531 25.89 -16.28 -28.62
N ILE A 532 24.86 -15.45 -28.39
CA ILE A 532 23.64 -15.81 -27.68
C ILE A 532 22.55 -16.16 -28.69
N ALA A 533 21.77 -17.21 -28.43
CA ALA A 533 20.60 -17.52 -29.25
C ALA A 533 19.56 -16.40 -29.12
N LYS A 534 19.00 -15.91 -30.22
CA LYS A 534 17.98 -14.85 -30.14
C LYS A 534 16.69 -15.34 -29.44
N PRO A 535 15.92 -14.44 -28.80
CA PRO A 535 14.62 -14.78 -28.21
C PRO A 535 13.66 -15.42 -29.21
N ARG A 536 12.81 -16.34 -28.75
CA ARG A 536 11.70 -16.89 -29.54
C ARG A 536 10.55 -15.88 -29.60
N THR A 537 10.26 -15.40 -30.82
CA THR A 537 9.17 -14.45 -31.09
C THR A 537 8.04 -15.12 -31.89
N ALA A 538 6.80 -14.63 -31.75
CA ALA A 538 5.64 -15.16 -32.50
C ALA A 538 5.79 -15.02 -34.03
N LYS A 539 6.57 -14.04 -34.49
CA LYS A 539 6.88 -13.80 -35.91
C LYS A 539 8.35 -13.49 -36.07
N SER A 540 8.94 -13.91 -37.19
CA SER A 540 10.29 -13.52 -37.57
C SER A 540 10.30 -12.06 -38.04
N SER A 541 11.10 -11.21 -37.40
CA SER A 541 11.35 -9.85 -37.89
C SER A 541 12.47 -9.83 -38.94
N PRO A 542 12.40 -8.95 -39.94
CA PRO A 542 13.54 -8.69 -40.82
C PRO A 542 14.71 -8.12 -40.01
N ARG A 543 15.94 -8.30 -40.51
CA ARG A 543 17.10 -7.62 -39.92
C ARG A 543 16.97 -6.14 -40.22
N TYR A 544 17.09 -5.33 -39.17
CA TYR A 544 17.21 -3.89 -39.29
C TYR A 544 18.67 -3.51 -39.00
N GLU A 545 19.26 -2.75 -39.91
CA GLU A 545 20.57 -2.15 -39.73
C GLU A 545 20.35 -0.69 -39.31
N LEU A 546 21.10 -0.23 -38.31
CA LEU A 546 21.02 1.16 -37.88
C LEU A 546 21.58 2.03 -39.00
N GLN A 547 20.90 3.13 -39.30
CA GLN A 547 21.29 4.01 -40.38
C GLN A 547 22.57 4.75 -40.00
N THR A 548 23.64 4.51 -40.76
CA THR A 548 24.98 5.08 -40.56
C THR A 548 25.33 6.18 -41.55
N ASN A 549 24.52 6.32 -42.61
CA ASN A 549 24.78 7.21 -43.71
C ASN A 549 23.54 8.04 -44.04
N ASP A 550 23.74 9.25 -44.52
CA ASP A 550 22.67 10.12 -44.95
C ASP A 550 23.07 10.88 -46.20
N ASN A 551 22.21 10.83 -47.21
CA ASN A 551 22.37 11.67 -48.38
C ASN A 551 21.50 12.91 -48.30
N PHE A 552 20.63 13.11 -47.29
CA PHE A 552 19.79 14.31 -47.18
C PHE A 552 18.83 14.52 -48.37
N ARG A 553 18.44 13.41 -49.00
CA ARG A 553 17.49 13.38 -50.12
C ARG A 553 16.04 13.22 -49.67
N ASN A 554 15.84 12.85 -48.42
CA ASN A 554 14.54 12.90 -47.76
C ASN A 554 14.28 14.34 -47.27
N TRP A 555 13.01 14.76 -47.24
CA TRP A 555 12.61 16.07 -46.73
C TRP A 555 12.59 16.10 -45.19
N LEU A 556 12.56 14.93 -44.55
CA LEU A 556 12.82 14.75 -43.13
C LEU A 556 14.27 14.39 -42.90
N LEU A 557 14.84 14.97 -41.83
CA LEU A 557 16.11 14.55 -41.32
C LEU A 557 16.01 13.10 -40.82
N ALA A 558 16.96 12.26 -41.19
CA ALA A 558 16.92 10.86 -40.83
C ALA A 558 17.08 10.66 -39.31
N PRO A 559 16.45 9.61 -38.72
CA PRO A 559 16.32 9.48 -37.27
C PRO A 559 17.63 9.24 -36.52
N GLN A 560 18.76 9.00 -37.21
CA GLN A 560 20.07 8.92 -36.55
C GLN A 560 20.60 10.27 -36.05
N TRP A 561 20.05 11.39 -36.54
CA TRP A 561 20.50 12.73 -36.17
C TRP A 561 19.80 13.26 -34.91
N SER A 562 20.57 13.94 -34.07
CA SER A 562 20.12 14.64 -32.87
C SER A 562 20.62 16.08 -32.87
N LEU A 563 19.73 17.03 -32.60
CA LEU A 563 20.07 18.45 -32.46
C LEU A 563 20.74 18.70 -31.10
N MET A 564 22.02 19.05 -31.11
CA MET A 564 22.80 19.36 -29.90
C MET A 564 22.75 20.85 -29.55
N SER A 565 22.74 21.73 -30.56
CA SER A 565 22.56 23.17 -30.38
C SER A 565 21.83 23.78 -31.58
N GLY A 566 21.14 24.91 -31.36
CA GLY A 566 20.33 25.60 -32.37
C GLY A 566 18.83 25.34 -32.20
N SER A 567 18.06 25.60 -33.25
CA SER A 567 16.63 25.24 -33.36
C SER A 567 16.38 24.48 -34.66
N GLU A 568 15.15 23.98 -34.84
CA GLU A 568 14.73 23.37 -36.12
C GLU A 568 14.75 24.37 -37.29
N GLU A 569 14.85 25.68 -37.03
CA GLU A 569 15.04 26.71 -38.04
C GLU A 569 16.52 26.90 -38.42
N SER A 570 17.45 26.33 -37.65
CA SER A 570 18.90 26.47 -37.87
C SER A 570 19.47 25.47 -38.88
N PHE A 571 18.63 24.61 -39.46
CA PHE A 571 18.95 23.78 -40.60
C PHE A 571 17.73 23.63 -41.50
N SER A 572 17.93 23.25 -42.76
CA SER A 572 16.83 23.05 -43.69
C SER A 572 17.20 22.02 -44.74
N LEU A 573 16.30 21.06 -44.97
CA LEU A 573 16.33 20.22 -46.16
C LEU A 573 15.54 20.91 -47.30
N LEU A 574 14.56 21.75 -46.97
CA LEU A 574 13.65 22.33 -47.96
C LEU A 574 14.27 23.47 -48.78
N ASP A 575 15.19 24.25 -48.20
CA ASP A 575 15.78 25.42 -48.86
C ASP A 575 16.67 25.06 -50.05
N ARG A 576 17.18 23.83 -50.07
CA ARG A 576 17.90 23.23 -51.20
C ARG A 576 17.63 21.73 -51.22
N ALA A 577 16.64 21.31 -51.99
CA ALA A 577 16.26 19.90 -52.08
C ALA A 577 17.45 18.99 -52.40
N GLY A 578 17.62 17.95 -51.57
CA GLY A 578 18.75 17.03 -51.68
C GLY A 578 20.01 17.49 -50.95
N TYR A 579 20.00 18.57 -50.17
CA TYR A 579 21.15 18.98 -49.35
C TYR A 579 20.65 19.33 -47.96
N LEU A 580 21.48 19.07 -46.95
CA LEU A 580 21.27 19.62 -45.62
C LEU A 580 21.91 21.01 -45.57
N ARG A 581 21.10 22.07 -45.60
CA ARG A 581 21.57 23.43 -45.37
C ARG A 581 21.71 23.68 -43.87
N LEU A 582 22.87 24.18 -43.46
CA LEU A 582 23.17 24.59 -42.08
C LEU A 582 23.24 26.12 -42.00
N TYR A 583 22.56 26.67 -41.00
CA TYR A 583 22.58 28.09 -40.64
C TYR A 583 23.35 28.31 -39.32
N PRO A 584 23.73 29.57 -38.99
CA PRO A 584 24.44 29.88 -37.76
C PRO A 584 23.85 29.26 -36.49
N ASP A 585 24.77 28.85 -35.62
CA ASP A 585 24.55 28.34 -34.26
C ASP A 585 23.89 26.94 -34.20
N VAL A 586 24.11 26.11 -35.23
CA VAL A 586 23.62 24.73 -35.31
C VAL A 586 24.71 23.69 -35.07
N MET A 587 24.34 22.60 -34.39
CA MET A 587 25.13 21.37 -34.27
C MET A 587 24.19 20.16 -34.35
N LEU A 588 24.32 19.38 -35.42
CA LEU A 588 23.62 18.10 -35.60
C LEU A 588 24.61 16.97 -35.35
N THR A 589 24.25 16.04 -34.46
CA THR A 589 25.13 14.94 -34.04
C THR A 589 24.50 13.58 -34.28
N GLN A 590 25.33 12.56 -34.49
CA GLN A 590 24.93 11.16 -34.45
C GLN A 590 25.99 10.32 -33.72
N ARG A 591 25.61 9.18 -33.15
CA ARG A 591 26.54 8.31 -32.40
C ARG A 591 27.63 7.74 -33.30
N VAL A 592 28.82 7.52 -32.75
CA VAL A 592 29.88 6.75 -33.41
C VAL A 592 29.43 5.28 -33.47
N MET A 593 28.85 4.88 -34.59
CA MET A 593 28.47 3.49 -34.82
C MET A 593 29.69 2.74 -35.33
N LEU A 594 30.12 1.70 -34.61
CA LEU A 594 31.36 0.94 -34.81
C LEU A 594 31.40 0.08 -36.06
N TYR A 595 31.03 0.64 -37.20
CA TYR A 595 31.37 0.03 -38.47
C TYR A 595 32.86 0.24 -38.68
N THR A 596 33.62 -0.83 -38.44
CA THR A 596 35.06 -0.84 -38.64
C THR A 596 35.39 -1.52 -39.96
N ASP A 597 36.43 -1.03 -40.62
CA ASP A 597 37.02 -1.73 -41.75
C ASP A 597 37.73 -3.02 -41.30
N SER A 598 38.37 -3.72 -42.25
CA SER A 598 39.12 -4.94 -41.95
C SER A 598 40.33 -4.73 -41.02
N GLU A 599 40.77 -3.49 -40.81
CA GLU A 599 41.87 -3.12 -39.93
C GLU A 599 41.38 -2.63 -38.55
N GLY A 600 40.07 -2.54 -38.34
CA GLY A 600 39.48 -2.09 -37.07
C GLY A 600 39.26 -0.57 -37.00
N LYS A 601 39.36 0.15 -38.12
CA LYS A 601 39.23 1.62 -38.16
C LYS A 601 37.81 2.06 -38.45
N ALA A 602 37.34 3.08 -37.75
CA ALA A 602 36.03 3.71 -38.00
C ALA A 602 36.19 5.08 -38.66
N TYR A 603 35.18 5.49 -39.43
CA TYR A 603 35.25 6.68 -40.26
C TYR A 603 34.02 7.57 -40.07
N ALA A 604 34.21 8.87 -40.26
CA ALA A 604 33.13 9.77 -40.64
C ALA A 604 33.60 10.73 -41.70
N GLY A 605 32.79 10.93 -42.73
CA GLY A 605 33.08 11.83 -43.83
C GLY A 605 31.84 12.62 -44.22
N ALA A 606 32.05 13.87 -44.65
CA ALA A 606 31.00 14.68 -45.23
C ALA A 606 31.54 15.57 -46.35
N ARG A 607 30.68 15.87 -47.32
CA ARG A 607 30.97 16.83 -48.38
C ARG A 607 30.27 18.15 -48.10
N PHE A 608 31.04 19.22 -48.02
CA PHE A 608 30.57 20.58 -47.77
C PHE A 608 30.66 21.45 -49.01
N GLU A 609 29.62 22.26 -49.24
CA GLU A 609 29.63 23.40 -50.12
C GLU A 609 29.55 24.69 -49.29
N THR A 610 30.62 25.47 -49.35
CA THR A 610 30.87 26.61 -48.45
C THR A 610 30.60 27.96 -49.12
N GLY A 611 30.12 27.99 -50.37
CA GLY A 611 29.93 29.23 -51.15
C GLY A 611 28.98 30.26 -50.50
N GLY A 612 28.09 29.81 -49.61
CA GLY A 612 27.16 30.65 -48.85
C GLY A 612 27.77 31.37 -47.63
N MET A 613 28.98 30.99 -47.21
CA MET A 613 29.61 31.52 -46.00
C MET A 613 29.95 33.02 -46.11
N LYS A 614 29.89 33.70 -44.96
CA LYS A 614 30.23 35.11 -44.74
C LYS A 614 31.45 35.23 -43.85
N VAL A 615 32.04 36.43 -43.81
CA VAL A 615 33.20 36.70 -42.96
C VAL A 615 32.82 36.50 -41.49
N GLY A 616 33.58 35.70 -40.77
CA GLY A 616 33.30 35.29 -39.39
C GLY A 616 32.56 33.96 -39.26
N ASP A 617 32.25 33.27 -40.35
CA ASP A 617 31.58 31.98 -40.31
C ASP A 617 32.57 30.82 -40.21
N PHE A 618 32.16 29.76 -39.50
CA PHE A 618 32.92 28.54 -39.28
C PHE A 618 32.02 27.31 -39.37
N THR A 619 32.32 26.37 -40.26
CA THR A 619 31.53 25.14 -40.45
C THR A 619 32.43 23.93 -40.67
N GLY A 620 31.98 22.74 -40.29
CA GLY A 620 32.79 21.54 -40.51
C GLY A 620 32.26 20.28 -39.83
N LEU A 621 33.16 19.31 -39.71
CA LEU A 621 32.95 18.00 -39.10
C LEU A 621 33.62 17.98 -37.73
N ALA A 622 32.84 17.70 -36.70
CA ALA A 622 33.28 17.59 -35.32
C ALA A 622 33.25 16.14 -34.82
N LEU A 623 34.14 15.84 -33.90
CA LEU A 623 34.05 14.70 -32.99
C LEU A 623 33.72 15.28 -31.62
N VAL A 624 32.49 15.06 -31.19
CA VAL A 624 31.90 15.68 -30.01
C VAL A 624 32.11 14.78 -28.79
N GLY A 625 32.85 15.30 -27.81
CA GLY A 625 33.15 14.71 -26.48
C GLY A 625 33.31 15.83 -25.44
N ASP A 626 34.29 15.72 -24.53
CA ASP A 626 34.56 16.75 -23.49
C ASP A 626 35.26 18.00 -24.04
N GLU A 627 35.88 17.91 -25.23
CA GLU A 627 36.67 18.97 -25.85
C GLU A 627 36.27 19.21 -27.32
N ASP A 628 36.44 20.45 -27.81
CA ASP A 628 36.13 20.86 -29.19
C ASP A 628 37.17 20.27 -30.17
N ASN A 629 37.01 19.00 -30.56
CA ASN A 629 37.81 18.34 -31.60
C ASN A 629 37.09 18.43 -32.97
N CYS A 630 37.61 19.21 -33.91
CA CYS A 630 36.97 19.33 -35.21
C CYS A 630 37.93 19.75 -36.34
N ILE A 631 37.52 19.44 -37.56
CA ILE A 631 38.09 20.02 -38.79
C ILE A 631 37.00 20.84 -39.49
N GLY A 632 37.35 22.04 -39.95
CA GLY A 632 36.37 22.91 -40.59
C GLY A 632 37.00 24.06 -41.37
N ILE A 633 36.12 24.88 -41.94
CA ILE A 633 36.46 25.99 -42.82
C ILE A 633 36.06 27.27 -42.11
N GLU A 634 37.01 28.18 -41.88
CA GLU A 634 36.76 29.53 -41.38
C GLU A 634 36.81 30.54 -42.53
N ALA A 635 35.81 31.42 -42.61
CA ALA A 635 35.76 32.48 -43.60
C ALA A 635 36.28 33.80 -43.00
N GLY A 636 37.44 34.27 -43.47
CA GLY A 636 38.04 35.55 -43.06
C GLY A 636 37.98 36.61 -44.16
N GLU A 637 38.40 37.84 -43.83
CA GLU A 637 38.47 38.95 -44.82
C GLU A 637 39.40 38.66 -46.01
N SER A 638 40.39 37.77 -45.82
CA SER A 638 41.38 37.39 -46.84
C SER A 638 41.01 36.15 -47.65
N GLY A 639 39.83 35.56 -47.40
CA GLY A 639 39.39 34.29 -47.98
C GLY A 639 39.10 33.23 -46.92
N LYS A 640 38.83 32.01 -47.38
CA LYS A 640 38.53 30.85 -46.53
C LYS A 640 39.81 30.09 -46.19
N ILE A 641 39.89 29.58 -44.97
CA ILE A 641 41.02 28.79 -44.50
C ILE A 641 40.55 27.51 -43.82
N LEU A 642 41.27 26.42 -44.05
CA LEU A 642 41.04 25.17 -43.34
C LEU A 642 41.67 25.29 -41.95
N VAL A 643 40.93 24.88 -40.93
CA VAL A 643 41.37 24.88 -39.54
C VAL A 643 41.03 23.55 -38.89
N VAL A 644 41.86 23.19 -37.93
CA VAL A 644 41.59 22.08 -37.01
C VAL A 644 41.63 22.64 -35.59
N TYR A 645 40.67 22.22 -34.78
CA TYR A 645 40.70 22.39 -33.34
C TYR A 645 41.00 21.03 -32.71
N ILE A 646 42.04 20.99 -31.88
CA ILE A 646 42.35 19.84 -31.02
C ILE A 646 42.40 20.36 -29.61
N ASP A 647 41.57 19.78 -28.74
CA ASP A 647 41.54 20.12 -27.31
C ASP A 647 41.31 21.63 -27.08
N GLY A 648 40.46 22.24 -27.93
CA GLY A 648 40.18 23.68 -27.96
C GLY A 648 41.32 24.57 -28.51
N ALA A 649 42.47 24.00 -28.87
CA ALA A 649 43.57 24.72 -29.52
C ALA A 649 43.37 24.80 -31.03
N ARG A 650 43.32 26.04 -31.55
CA ARG A 650 43.19 26.32 -32.99
C ARG A 650 44.51 26.13 -33.73
N LEU A 651 44.53 25.27 -34.73
CA LEU A 651 45.59 25.11 -35.73
C LEU A 651 45.10 25.57 -37.10
N GLU A 652 45.79 26.55 -37.66
CA GLU A 652 45.56 27.03 -39.03
C GLU A 652 46.34 26.17 -40.02
N LEU A 653 45.66 25.71 -41.08
CA LEU A 653 46.23 24.85 -42.11
C LEU A 653 46.37 25.64 -43.43
N GLU A 654 45.91 25.10 -44.56
CA GLU A 654 45.97 25.74 -45.87
C GLU A 654 44.75 26.61 -46.22
N PRO A 655 44.92 27.64 -47.07
CA PRO A 655 43.79 28.33 -47.71
C PRO A 655 42.93 27.35 -48.51
N VAL A 656 41.61 27.53 -48.45
CA VAL A 656 40.68 26.65 -49.19
C VAL A 656 40.61 27.08 -50.66
N GLU A 657 40.90 26.15 -51.57
CA GLU A 657 41.02 26.42 -53.02
C GLU A 657 39.70 26.35 -53.80
N SER A 658 38.66 25.74 -53.22
CA SER A 658 37.35 25.50 -53.83
C SER A 658 36.22 25.68 -52.82
N ASP A 659 35.04 26.08 -53.27
CA ASP A 659 33.86 26.12 -52.39
C ASP A 659 33.38 24.72 -51.99
N GLU A 660 33.80 23.68 -52.74
CA GLU A 660 33.52 22.27 -52.45
C GLU A 660 34.71 21.62 -51.77
N ILE A 661 34.48 20.92 -50.65
CA ILE A 661 35.53 20.23 -49.89
C ILE A 661 34.96 19.01 -49.16
N TYR A 662 35.76 17.95 -49.08
CA TYR A 662 35.46 16.74 -48.34
C TYR A 662 36.24 16.77 -47.04
N LEU A 663 35.56 16.60 -45.92
CA LEU A 663 36.19 16.48 -44.60
C LEU A 663 36.00 15.05 -44.10
N ARG A 664 37.03 14.50 -43.45
CA ARG A 664 36.99 13.14 -42.90
C ARG A 664 37.70 13.08 -41.56
N VAL A 665 37.17 12.29 -40.65
CA VAL A 665 37.89 11.81 -39.47
C VAL A 665 38.04 10.28 -39.57
N GLU A 666 39.24 9.79 -39.27
CA GLU A 666 39.54 8.36 -39.12
C GLU A 666 39.84 8.10 -37.65
N MET A 667 39.15 7.13 -37.05
CA MET A 667 39.42 6.63 -35.71
C MET A 667 40.19 5.32 -35.83
N THR A 668 41.44 5.29 -35.34
CA THR A 668 42.28 4.07 -35.39
C THR A 668 42.18 3.21 -34.13
N SER A 669 41.73 3.82 -33.05
CA SER A 669 41.24 3.20 -31.82
C SER A 669 40.06 4.04 -31.34
N TYR A 670 39.43 3.62 -30.24
CA TYR A 670 38.30 4.34 -29.66
C TYR A 670 38.65 5.78 -29.22
N ASP A 671 39.90 6.01 -28.85
CA ASP A 671 40.43 7.24 -28.25
C ASP A 671 41.50 7.96 -29.09
N HIS A 672 41.86 7.42 -30.27
CA HIS A 672 42.80 8.03 -31.22
C HIS A 672 42.15 8.30 -32.57
N GLY A 673 42.29 9.52 -33.08
CA GLY A 673 41.80 9.85 -34.40
C GLY A 673 42.61 10.88 -35.15
N VAL A 674 42.33 10.98 -36.45
CA VAL A 674 43.09 11.78 -37.41
C VAL A 674 42.14 12.50 -38.35
N PHE A 675 42.39 13.79 -38.58
CA PHE A 675 41.62 14.63 -39.51
C PHE A 675 42.24 14.68 -40.90
N TYR A 676 41.38 14.58 -41.91
CA TYR A 676 41.73 14.64 -43.32
C TYR A 676 40.82 15.59 -44.11
N SER A 677 41.36 16.17 -45.19
CA SER A 677 40.57 16.86 -46.21
C SER A 677 40.86 16.30 -47.60
N SER A 678 39.93 16.50 -48.53
CA SER A 678 40.11 16.18 -49.95
C SER A 678 39.29 17.16 -50.81
N TYR A 679 39.66 17.29 -52.09
CA TYR A 679 38.90 18.03 -53.10
C TYR A 679 38.26 17.13 -54.15
N ASP A 680 38.54 15.82 -54.15
CA ASP A 680 38.06 14.87 -55.15
C ASP A 680 37.48 13.57 -54.58
N ASN A 681 37.40 13.48 -53.24
CA ASN A 681 36.92 12.32 -52.50
C ASN A 681 37.75 11.04 -52.73
N ARG A 682 38.97 11.17 -53.24
CA ARG A 682 39.87 10.05 -53.56
C ARG A 682 41.22 10.23 -52.88
N ASP A 683 41.86 11.38 -53.14
CA ASP A 683 43.16 11.71 -52.56
C ASP A 683 42.92 12.56 -51.31
N TYR A 684 43.12 11.95 -50.13
CA TYR A 684 42.97 12.61 -48.83
C TYR A 684 44.31 13.08 -48.27
N THR A 685 44.35 14.36 -47.85
CA THR A 685 45.50 14.97 -47.18
C THR A 685 45.36 14.79 -45.68
N HIS A 686 46.40 14.23 -45.04
CA HIS A 686 46.52 14.12 -43.59
C HIS A 686 46.87 15.46 -42.96
N HIS A 687 46.18 15.87 -41.91
CA HIS A 687 46.43 17.13 -41.21
C HIS A 687 47.00 16.96 -39.81
N ALA A 688 46.16 16.51 -38.88
CA ALA A 688 46.50 16.44 -37.47
C ALA A 688 45.84 15.22 -36.81
N ALA A 689 46.52 14.69 -35.81
CA ALA A 689 46.06 13.58 -34.98
C ALA A 689 45.79 14.08 -33.56
N PHE A 690 44.86 13.43 -32.88
CA PHE A 690 44.51 13.64 -31.48
C PHE A 690 44.48 12.30 -30.73
N ASP A 691 44.72 12.35 -29.43
CA ASP A 691 44.94 11.20 -28.54
C ASP A 691 44.16 11.40 -27.22
N GLU A 692 43.91 10.32 -26.47
CA GLU A 692 43.40 10.34 -25.08
C GLU A 692 42.03 11.05 -24.90
N LEU A 693 41.10 10.86 -25.85
CA LEU A 693 39.76 11.43 -25.73
C LEU A 693 39.03 10.96 -24.45
N LEU A 694 38.58 11.92 -23.65
CA LEU A 694 37.65 11.69 -22.54
C LEU A 694 36.21 11.92 -23.02
N SER A 695 35.29 11.02 -22.65
CA SER A 695 33.86 11.22 -22.90
C SER A 695 33.08 11.32 -21.60
N THR A 696 32.25 12.35 -21.45
CA THR A 696 31.08 12.29 -20.56
C THR A 696 30.19 11.09 -20.92
N GLY A 697 29.48 10.51 -19.94
CA GLY A 697 28.69 9.26 -20.04
C GLY A 697 27.61 9.16 -21.14
N SER A 698 27.53 10.12 -22.07
CA SER A 698 26.70 10.10 -23.28
C SER A 698 27.38 9.50 -24.53
N GLY A 699 28.69 9.22 -24.47
CA GLY A 699 29.51 8.63 -25.54
C GLY A 699 29.89 9.60 -26.67
N LEU A 700 30.94 9.26 -27.44
CA LEU A 700 31.42 10.03 -28.59
C LEU A 700 30.38 10.12 -29.72
N ARG A 701 30.35 11.27 -30.39
CA ARG A 701 29.44 11.54 -31.52
C ARG A 701 30.14 12.24 -32.67
N TYR A 702 29.75 11.92 -33.89
CA TYR A 702 30.09 12.74 -35.07
C TYR A 702 29.11 13.89 -35.20
N GLY A 703 29.61 15.09 -35.48
CA GLY A 703 28.82 16.32 -35.55
C GLY A 703 29.02 17.09 -36.85
N LEU A 704 27.94 17.61 -37.43
CA LEU A 704 27.94 18.63 -38.47
C LEU A 704 27.53 19.96 -37.84
N PHE A 705 28.31 21.02 -38.06
CA PHE A 705 28.06 22.30 -37.39
C PHE A 705 28.24 23.52 -38.27
N TYR A 706 27.61 24.61 -37.84
CA TYR A 706 27.85 25.96 -38.36
C TYR A 706 27.79 26.97 -37.21
N ARG A 707 28.82 27.79 -37.09
CA ARG A 707 28.97 28.87 -36.09
C ARG A 707 29.26 30.19 -36.83
N SER A 708 28.83 31.32 -36.26
CA SER A 708 29.15 32.65 -36.82
C SER A 708 29.55 33.63 -35.72
N SER A 709 30.54 34.48 -35.99
CA SER A 709 31.03 35.48 -35.03
C SER A 709 30.72 36.94 -35.40
N ALA A 710 30.15 37.24 -36.58
CA ALA A 710 30.13 38.62 -37.08
C ALA A 710 28.96 39.03 -38.01
N GLU A 711 28.37 38.14 -38.82
CA GLU A 711 27.34 38.52 -39.82
C GLU A 711 26.12 37.56 -39.85
N ALA A 712 24.92 38.11 -40.11
CA ALA A 712 23.70 37.32 -40.26
C ALA A 712 23.51 36.85 -41.72
N GLY A 713 23.00 35.63 -41.91
CA GLY A 713 22.57 35.11 -43.22
C GLY A 713 23.62 34.32 -44.01
N GLY A 714 24.72 33.91 -43.39
CA GLY A 714 25.61 32.87 -43.93
C GLY A 714 24.97 31.48 -43.87
N PHE A 715 25.43 30.57 -44.73
CA PHE A 715 25.04 29.15 -44.70
C PHE A 715 26.11 28.28 -45.36
N ALA A 716 26.07 26.97 -45.07
CA ALA A 716 26.78 25.94 -45.82
C ALA A 716 25.83 24.79 -46.14
N ASP A 717 26.02 24.16 -47.28
CA ASP A 717 25.23 23.00 -47.69
C ASP A 717 26.07 21.74 -47.52
N VAL A 718 25.52 20.72 -46.87
CA VAL A 718 26.11 19.38 -46.77
C VAL A 718 25.41 18.47 -47.77
N ASP A 719 26.19 17.91 -48.69
CA ASP A 719 25.67 17.03 -49.74
C ASP A 719 25.37 15.64 -49.17
N TRP A 720 26.31 15.03 -48.47
CA TRP A 720 26.12 13.72 -47.84
C TRP A 720 27.00 13.59 -46.61
N PHE A 721 26.61 12.65 -45.74
CA PHE A 721 27.38 12.18 -44.61
C PHE A 721 27.49 10.65 -44.67
N THR A 722 28.67 10.12 -44.33
CA THR A 722 28.91 8.67 -44.31
C THR A 722 29.83 8.26 -43.17
N THR A 723 29.64 7.04 -42.64
CA THR A 723 30.64 6.37 -41.80
C THR A 723 31.32 5.21 -42.51
N GLU A 724 31.08 4.99 -43.81
CA GLU A 724 31.68 3.88 -44.54
C GLU A 724 33.17 4.14 -44.81
N PRO A 725 34.04 3.14 -44.62
CA PRO A 725 35.47 3.25 -44.96
C PRO A 725 35.67 3.44 -46.47
N ASP A 726 34.93 2.66 -47.25
CA ASP A 726 34.93 2.64 -48.71
C ASP A 726 33.64 3.28 -49.24
N PHE A 727 33.66 4.60 -49.36
CA PHE A 727 32.55 5.38 -49.90
C PHE A 727 32.80 5.76 -51.36
N SER A 728 31.82 5.47 -52.22
CA SER A 728 31.72 6.06 -53.56
C SER A 728 30.45 6.87 -53.65
N GLU A 729 30.58 8.09 -54.15
CA GLU A 729 29.48 8.99 -54.47
C GLU A 729 28.40 8.30 -55.33
N GLU A 730 28.80 7.45 -56.28
CA GLU A 730 27.88 6.69 -57.15
C GLU A 730 26.89 5.79 -56.37
N MET A 731 27.20 5.42 -55.12
CA MET A 731 26.34 4.64 -54.24
C MET A 731 25.13 5.44 -53.71
N TYR A 732 25.26 6.76 -53.59
CA TYR A 732 24.18 7.66 -53.13
C TYR A 732 23.50 8.46 -54.23
N TYR A 733 24.01 8.39 -55.46
CA TYR A 733 23.38 8.96 -56.65
C TYR A 733 22.75 7.85 -57.52
N PRO A 734 21.66 7.17 -57.09
CA PRO A 734 20.97 6.24 -57.97
C PRO A 734 20.45 7.01 -59.20
N ALA A 735 20.65 6.44 -60.39
CA ALA A 735 20.13 7.01 -61.62
C ALA A 735 18.59 7.10 -61.53
N GLY A 736 18.05 8.32 -61.56
CA GLY A 736 16.61 8.58 -61.45
C GLY A 736 16.12 9.06 -60.09
N PHE A 737 17.01 9.53 -59.19
CA PHE A 737 16.59 10.20 -57.96
C PHE A 737 15.68 11.40 -58.24
N GLU A 738 14.43 11.35 -57.77
CA GLU A 738 13.49 12.47 -57.78
C GLU A 738 13.60 13.20 -56.43
N GLN A 739 13.98 14.48 -56.48
CA GLN A 739 13.83 15.39 -55.34
C GLN A 739 12.36 15.39 -54.90
N TYR A 740 12.08 15.51 -53.60
CA TYR A 740 10.71 15.79 -53.15
C TYR A 740 10.23 17.08 -53.81
N SER A 741 9.04 16.99 -54.40
CA SER A 741 8.34 18.12 -54.99
C SER A 741 7.36 18.72 -53.98
N GLU A 742 6.94 19.96 -54.21
CA GLU A 742 5.83 20.58 -53.45
C GLU A 742 4.59 19.66 -53.43
N GLU A 743 4.32 18.94 -54.53
CA GLU A 743 3.22 17.97 -54.61
C GLU A 743 3.42 16.76 -53.68
N SER A 744 4.64 16.21 -53.60
CA SER A 744 4.98 15.09 -52.70
C SER A 744 4.93 15.44 -51.21
N LEU A 745 4.91 16.74 -50.89
CA LEU A 745 4.87 17.26 -49.51
C LEU A 745 3.52 17.89 -49.15
N THR A 746 2.62 18.05 -50.13
CA THR A 746 1.30 18.66 -49.90
C THR A 746 0.32 17.59 -49.47
N LEU A 747 -0.10 17.64 -48.20
CA LEU A 747 -1.13 16.72 -47.67
C LEU A 747 -2.47 16.98 -48.35
N THR A 748 -3.00 15.93 -48.98
CA THR A 748 -4.32 15.98 -49.65
C THR A 748 -5.39 15.29 -48.84
N ASP A 749 -5.09 14.13 -48.26
CA ASP A 749 -6.05 13.28 -47.56
C ASP A 749 -5.45 12.56 -46.34
N LEU A 750 -6.32 12.10 -45.44
CA LEU A 750 -5.98 11.33 -44.24
C LEU A 750 -7.07 10.29 -44.00
N TYR A 751 -6.72 9.02 -43.78
CA TYR A 751 -7.70 7.97 -43.47
C TYR A 751 -7.10 6.87 -42.59
N ILE A 752 -7.95 6.01 -42.03
CA ILE A 752 -7.57 4.78 -41.31
C ILE A 752 -7.95 3.55 -42.14
N GLU A 753 -7.13 2.50 -42.12
CA GLU A 753 -7.41 1.27 -42.89
C GLU A 753 -8.54 0.45 -42.25
N GLU A 754 -8.73 0.59 -40.94
CA GLU A 754 -9.53 -0.28 -40.09
C GLU A 754 -11.03 0.08 -40.02
N GLY A 755 -11.51 1.01 -40.86
CA GLY A 755 -12.93 1.36 -41.01
C GLY A 755 -13.45 2.42 -40.02
N ASP A 756 -14.77 2.68 -40.06
CA ASP A 756 -15.42 3.79 -39.34
C ASP A 756 -15.65 3.53 -37.84
N GLU A 757 -15.47 2.29 -37.38
CA GLU A 757 -15.62 1.86 -35.99
C GLU A 757 -14.47 0.92 -35.58
N LEU A 758 -13.78 1.29 -34.51
CA LEU A 758 -12.66 0.53 -33.95
C LEU A 758 -13.09 -0.14 -32.65
N ILE A 759 -13.21 -1.47 -32.71
CA ILE A 759 -13.46 -2.28 -31.53
C ILE A 759 -12.13 -2.76 -30.93
N VAL A 760 -11.96 -2.52 -29.63
CA VAL A 760 -10.83 -2.96 -28.81
C VAL A 760 -11.39 -3.80 -27.65
N GLN A 761 -10.76 -4.93 -27.34
CA GLN A 761 -11.16 -5.70 -26.16
C GLN A 761 -10.99 -4.85 -24.89
N THR A 762 -11.92 -4.90 -23.95
CA THR A 762 -11.81 -4.19 -22.66
C THR A 762 -10.52 -4.56 -21.94
N LYS A 763 -9.77 -3.57 -21.43
CA LYS A 763 -8.41 -3.72 -20.86
C LYS A 763 -7.35 -4.21 -21.85
N GLY A 764 -7.66 -4.24 -23.15
CA GLY A 764 -6.75 -4.62 -24.23
C GLY A 764 -6.11 -3.44 -24.95
N THR A 765 -5.27 -3.75 -25.93
CA THR A 765 -4.62 -2.77 -26.81
C THR A 765 -4.82 -3.11 -28.29
N LYS A 766 -4.82 -2.09 -29.15
CA LYS A 766 -4.90 -2.23 -30.61
C LYS A 766 -3.99 -1.19 -31.28
N LYS A 767 -3.11 -1.63 -32.18
CA LYS A 767 -2.35 -0.72 -33.04
C LYS A 767 -3.25 -0.22 -34.16
N LEU A 768 -3.22 1.09 -34.41
CA LEU A 768 -3.94 1.78 -35.47
C LEU A 768 -2.97 2.20 -36.57
N LYS A 769 -3.35 2.01 -37.82
CA LYS A 769 -2.66 2.60 -38.97
C LYS A 769 -3.39 3.85 -39.45
N VAL A 770 -2.65 4.95 -39.53
CA VAL A 770 -3.19 6.22 -40.02
C VAL A 770 -2.45 6.57 -41.29
N ILE A 771 -3.12 6.62 -42.43
CA ILE A 771 -2.50 6.83 -43.73
C ILE A 771 -2.72 8.27 -44.21
N ALA A 772 -1.62 8.99 -44.39
CA ALA A 772 -1.60 10.30 -45.05
C ALA A 772 -1.36 10.13 -46.56
N VAL A 773 -2.08 10.88 -47.39
CA VAL A 773 -1.95 10.88 -48.86
C VAL A 773 -1.49 12.25 -49.35
N PHE A 774 -0.49 12.28 -50.23
CA PHE A 774 0.11 13.51 -50.76
C PHE A 774 -0.34 13.79 -52.20
N ALA A 775 -0.14 15.02 -52.67
CA ALA A 775 -0.69 15.48 -53.95
C ALA A 775 -0.07 14.79 -55.18
N ASP A 776 1.11 14.20 -55.04
CA ASP A 776 1.74 13.34 -56.05
C ASP A 776 1.13 11.92 -56.12
N GLY A 777 0.21 11.59 -55.22
CA GLY A 777 -0.45 10.29 -55.11
C GLY A 777 0.27 9.29 -54.21
N SER A 778 1.40 9.66 -53.60
CA SER A 778 2.09 8.83 -52.60
C SER A 778 1.33 8.79 -51.27
N SER A 779 1.60 7.78 -50.44
CA SER A 779 0.98 7.62 -49.12
C SER A 779 1.97 7.12 -48.07
N LYS A 780 1.80 7.56 -46.81
CA LYS A 780 2.66 7.20 -45.66
C LYS A 780 1.81 6.83 -44.43
N ASP A 781 2.21 5.79 -43.69
CA ASP A 781 1.68 5.53 -42.35
C ASP A 781 2.27 6.54 -41.37
N VAL A 782 1.40 7.38 -40.81
CA VAL A 782 1.70 8.47 -39.89
C VAL A 782 1.11 8.19 -38.50
N GLY A 783 0.76 6.94 -38.17
CA GLY A 783 0.13 6.60 -36.89
C GLY A 783 0.93 7.03 -35.65
N SER A 784 2.26 7.04 -35.71
CA SER A 784 3.10 7.55 -34.61
C SER A 784 3.29 9.08 -34.62
N GLU A 785 2.97 9.75 -35.73
CA GLU A 785 3.18 11.19 -35.95
C GLU A 785 1.87 11.99 -35.82
N ALA A 786 0.72 11.34 -35.97
CA ALA A 786 -0.59 11.94 -35.84
C ALA A 786 -0.91 12.30 -34.38
N GLN A 787 -1.76 13.32 -34.22
CA GLN A 787 -2.32 13.72 -32.93
C GLN A 787 -3.69 13.06 -32.73
N TYR A 788 -3.98 12.72 -31.47
CA TYR A 788 -5.18 11.99 -31.09
C TYR A 788 -5.89 12.71 -29.96
N GLU A 789 -7.19 12.93 -30.12
CA GLU A 789 -8.07 13.46 -29.08
C GLU A 789 -9.24 12.49 -28.89
N VAL A 790 -9.45 12.03 -27.66
CA VAL A 790 -10.55 11.12 -27.30
C VAL A 790 -11.58 11.88 -26.48
N ASP A 791 -12.85 11.72 -26.83
CA ASP A 791 -13.95 12.39 -26.13
C ASP A 791 -14.11 11.93 -24.67
N ASP A 792 -13.85 10.66 -24.40
CA ASP A 792 -13.87 10.08 -23.05
C ASP A 792 -12.54 9.38 -22.68
N PRO A 793 -11.59 10.12 -22.09
CA PRO A 793 -10.31 9.57 -21.68
C PRO A 793 -10.41 8.60 -20.49
N ALA A 794 -11.58 8.47 -19.84
CA ALA A 794 -11.78 7.43 -18.83
C ALA A 794 -11.96 6.05 -19.46
N LEU A 795 -12.40 5.99 -20.73
CA LEU A 795 -12.60 4.73 -21.46
C LEU A 795 -11.39 4.32 -22.31
N PHE A 796 -10.71 5.28 -22.93
CA PHE A 796 -9.57 5.01 -23.82
C PHE A 796 -8.39 5.96 -23.62
N SER A 797 -7.20 5.48 -23.97
CA SER A 797 -6.00 6.30 -24.17
C SER A 797 -5.31 5.90 -25.47
N ILE A 798 -4.70 6.85 -26.17
CA ILE A 798 -3.92 6.59 -27.38
C ILE A 798 -2.54 7.22 -27.24
N TYR A 799 -1.51 6.43 -27.53
CA TYR A 799 -0.14 6.90 -27.57
C TYR A 799 0.59 6.25 -28.74
N ASN A 800 1.23 7.06 -29.60
CA ASN A 800 1.95 6.61 -30.80
C ASN A 800 1.14 5.64 -31.69
N GLY A 801 -0.15 5.92 -31.89
CA GLY A 801 -1.05 5.07 -32.68
C GLY A 801 -1.43 3.75 -32.02
N ILE A 802 -1.20 3.58 -30.71
CA ILE A 802 -1.65 2.42 -29.94
C ILE A 802 -2.83 2.84 -29.08
N ILE A 803 -3.99 2.25 -29.34
CA ILE A 803 -5.21 2.42 -28.55
C ILE A 803 -5.18 1.45 -27.38
N ARG A 804 -5.49 1.94 -26.18
CA ARG A 804 -5.69 1.14 -24.96
C ARG A 804 -7.07 1.45 -24.39
N SER A 805 -7.84 0.41 -24.06
CA SER A 805 -9.14 0.55 -23.41
C SER A 805 -9.06 0.24 -21.91
N PHE A 806 -9.99 0.76 -21.11
CA PHE A 806 -10.04 0.56 -19.65
C PHE A 806 -11.34 -0.09 -19.17
N TYR A 807 -12.49 0.44 -19.62
CA TYR A 807 -13.83 -0.02 -19.23
C TYR A 807 -14.69 -0.26 -20.47
N GLU A 808 -15.75 -1.05 -20.31
CA GLU A 808 -16.74 -1.29 -21.36
C GLU A 808 -17.49 0.02 -21.69
N GLY A 809 -17.57 0.36 -22.96
CA GLY A 809 -18.19 1.61 -23.38
C GLY A 809 -17.83 2.03 -24.80
N GLU A 810 -18.47 3.10 -25.26
CA GLU A 810 -18.27 3.68 -26.58
C GLU A 810 -17.81 5.14 -26.42
N SER A 811 -16.90 5.55 -27.29
CA SER A 811 -16.41 6.93 -27.37
C SER A 811 -16.17 7.29 -28.84
N SER A 812 -15.72 8.51 -29.09
CA SER A 812 -15.19 8.89 -30.39
C SER A 812 -13.78 9.44 -30.23
N MET A 813 -13.01 9.36 -31.30
CA MET A 813 -11.67 9.91 -31.36
C MET A 813 -11.53 10.74 -32.62
N THR A 814 -10.87 11.88 -32.49
CA THR A 814 -10.40 12.69 -33.60
C THR A 814 -8.91 12.47 -33.79
N ILE A 815 -8.51 12.18 -35.02
CA ILE A 815 -7.13 12.00 -35.45
C ILE A 815 -6.80 13.17 -36.35
N SER A 816 -5.73 13.90 -36.04
CA SER A 816 -5.27 15.02 -36.86
C SER A 816 -3.82 14.84 -37.30
N PHE A 817 -3.52 15.24 -38.53
CA PHE A 817 -2.16 15.22 -39.06
C PHE A 817 -1.94 16.46 -39.92
N THR A 818 -0.84 17.16 -39.65
CA THR A 818 -0.42 18.31 -40.44
C THR A 818 0.70 17.90 -41.37
N GLY A 819 0.50 18.13 -42.67
CA GLY A 819 1.48 17.80 -43.68
C GLY A 819 2.78 18.62 -43.54
N PRO A 820 3.84 18.19 -44.25
CA PRO A 820 5.16 18.85 -44.23
C PRO A 820 5.14 20.34 -44.59
N LEU A 821 4.27 20.73 -45.54
CA LEU A 821 4.06 22.13 -45.95
C LEU A 821 2.87 22.78 -45.24
N GLY A 822 2.38 22.17 -44.15
CA GLY A 822 1.16 22.54 -43.46
C GLY A 822 -0.08 21.82 -44.01
N GLY A 823 -1.25 22.44 -43.83
CA GLY A 823 -2.52 21.92 -44.34
C GLY A 823 -3.07 20.72 -43.55
N ASN A 824 -3.45 20.96 -42.29
CA ASN A 824 -4.03 19.96 -41.39
C ASN A 824 -5.20 19.18 -42.04
N ARG A 825 -5.27 17.89 -41.75
CA ARG A 825 -6.41 17.02 -42.02
C ARG A 825 -6.84 16.34 -40.74
N GLU A 826 -8.14 16.16 -40.61
CA GLU A 826 -8.75 15.54 -39.45
C GLU A 826 -9.75 14.49 -39.89
N ILE A 827 -9.75 13.37 -39.19
CA ILE A 827 -10.75 12.31 -39.32
C ILE A 827 -11.26 11.95 -37.94
N SER A 828 -12.54 11.59 -37.85
CA SER A 828 -13.14 11.10 -36.61
C SER A 828 -13.59 9.67 -36.81
N THR A 829 -13.34 8.82 -35.81
CA THR A 829 -13.75 7.41 -35.80
C THR A 829 -14.40 7.07 -34.46
N ARG A 830 -15.29 6.08 -34.46
CA ARG A 830 -15.90 5.58 -33.22
C ARG A 830 -14.98 4.56 -32.57
N LEU A 831 -14.86 4.64 -31.25
CA LEU A 831 -14.17 3.66 -30.44
C LEU A 831 -15.18 2.85 -29.63
N LYS A 832 -15.00 1.54 -29.59
CA LYS A 832 -15.82 0.65 -28.75
C LYS A 832 -14.93 -0.31 -27.97
N ALA A 833 -15.05 -0.25 -26.66
CA ALA A 833 -14.43 -1.16 -25.73
C ALA A 833 -15.47 -2.23 -25.41
N SER A 834 -15.18 -3.48 -25.76
CA SER A 834 -16.09 -4.60 -25.49
C SER A 834 -15.35 -5.73 -24.81
N THR A 835 -15.94 -6.26 -23.75
CA THR A 835 -15.38 -7.41 -23.03
C THR A 835 -15.50 -8.70 -23.86
N PHE A 836 -16.55 -8.77 -24.68
CA PHE A 836 -16.88 -9.90 -25.54
C PHE A 836 -17.03 -9.45 -27.01
N PRO A 837 -15.96 -8.96 -27.67
CA PRO A 837 -16.04 -8.52 -29.05
C PRO A 837 -16.48 -9.67 -29.95
N LEU A 838 -17.52 -9.46 -30.76
CA LEU A 838 -18.04 -10.44 -31.71
C LEU A 838 -17.36 -10.29 -33.07
N LEU A 839 -16.02 -10.34 -33.09
CA LEU A 839 -15.19 -10.29 -34.29
C LEU A 839 -14.35 -11.56 -34.41
N GLU A 840 -14.01 -11.97 -35.63
CA GLU A 840 -13.23 -13.19 -35.89
C GLU A 840 -11.86 -13.18 -35.20
N ASP A 841 -11.24 -12.01 -35.05
CA ASP A 841 -9.95 -11.84 -34.37
C ASP A 841 -10.00 -12.14 -32.85
N TYR A 842 -11.19 -12.10 -32.24
CA TYR A 842 -11.35 -12.25 -30.77
C TYR A 842 -12.13 -13.51 -30.38
N VAL A 843 -13.08 -13.95 -31.22
CA VAL A 843 -13.85 -15.17 -30.95
C VAL A 843 -13.06 -16.36 -31.47
N ASN A 844 -12.55 -17.19 -30.57
CA ASN A 844 -11.95 -18.48 -30.89
C ASN A 844 -13.04 -19.56 -30.91
N PRO A 845 -13.48 -20.06 -32.08
CA PRO A 845 -14.50 -21.11 -32.15
C PRO A 845 -13.93 -22.51 -31.82
N ASN A 846 -12.61 -22.62 -31.63
CA ASN A 846 -11.86 -23.87 -31.48
C ASN A 846 -11.21 -24.02 -30.09
N ILE A 847 -11.80 -23.40 -29.05
CA ILE A 847 -11.31 -23.60 -27.66
C ILE A 847 -11.42 -25.09 -27.29
N TRP A 848 -12.49 -25.75 -27.72
CA TRP A 848 -12.60 -27.21 -27.67
C TRP A 848 -13.37 -27.77 -28.88
N ASP A 849 -12.75 -28.67 -29.63
CA ASP A 849 -13.20 -29.24 -30.91
C ASP A 849 -13.32 -28.21 -32.07
N GLU A 850 -13.33 -28.68 -33.31
CA GLU A 850 -13.36 -27.79 -34.49
C GLU A 850 -14.74 -27.13 -34.67
N GLY A 851 -14.75 -25.81 -34.75
CA GLY A 851 -15.93 -24.97 -34.97
C GLY A 851 -15.67 -23.80 -35.93
N SER A 852 -16.68 -22.95 -36.12
CA SER A 852 -16.61 -21.73 -36.91
C SER A 852 -17.40 -20.60 -36.29
N PHE A 853 -16.94 -19.37 -36.47
CA PHE A 853 -17.67 -18.14 -36.16
C PHE A 853 -17.69 -17.27 -37.42
N ASP A 854 -18.84 -16.69 -37.74
CA ASP A 854 -19.03 -15.77 -38.86
C ASP A 854 -19.38 -14.38 -38.29
N GLU A 855 -18.49 -13.41 -38.50
CA GLU A 855 -18.61 -12.07 -37.92
C GLU A 855 -19.81 -11.27 -38.46
N GLU A 856 -20.09 -11.36 -39.76
CA GLU A 856 -21.17 -10.59 -40.42
C GLU A 856 -22.54 -11.01 -39.88
N THR A 857 -22.75 -12.31 -39.68
CA THR A 857 -24.01 -12.88 -39.20
C THR A 857 -24.04 -13.17 -37.71
N ARG A 858 -22.89 -13.05 -37.02
CA ARG A 858 -22.66 -13.46 -35.61
C ARG A 858 -23.06 -14.91 -35.34
N THR A 859 -22.91 -15.76 -36.35
CA THR A 859 -23.30 -17.18 -36.28
C THR A 859 -22.15 -18.00 -35.75
N MET A 860 -22.38 -18.76 -34.68
CA MET A 860 -21.42 -19.72 -34.16
C MET A 860 -21.87 -21.16 -34.43
N ILE A 861 -20.91 -22.00 -34.79
CA ILE A 861 -21.04 -23.45 -34.89
C ILE A 861 -19.89 -24.04 -34.07
N THR A 862 -20.19 -24.76 -32.99
CA THR A 862 -19.15 -25.51 -32.26
C THR A 862 -19.02 -26.91 -32.83
N GLY A 863 -17.88 -27.55 -32.58
CA GLY A 863 -17.71 -29.00 -32.77
C GLY A 863 -18.68 -29.82 -31.92
N GLN A 864 -18.68 -31.14 -32.09
CA GLN A 864 -19.60 -32.02 -31.37
C GLN A 864 -19.25 -32.03 -29.87
N TRP A 865 -20.16 -31.52 -29.03
CA TRP A 865 -19.86 -31.21 -27.61
C TRP A 865 -18.73 -30.17 -27.43
N GLY A 866 -18.51 -29.36 -28.46
CA GLY A 866 -17.44 -28.37 -28.55
C GLY A 866 -17.72 -27.08 -27.79
N PHE A 867 -16.70 -26.23 -27.71
CA PHE A 867 -16.74 -24.94 -27.03
C PHE A 867 -16.03 -23.88 -27.85
N GLY A 868 -16.69 -22.73 -28.03
CA GLY A 868 -16.14 -21.55 -28.69
C GLY A 868 -16.44 -20.28 -27.90
N GLY A 869 -15.56 -19.29 -27.96
CA GLY A 869 -15.71 -18.04 -27.22
C GLY A 869 -14.40 -17.27 -27.08
N TRP A 870 -14.17 -16.69 -25.91
CA TRP A 870 -13.05 -15.82 -25.60
C TRP A 870 -12.15 -16.45 -24.54
N GLN A 871 -10.84 -16.20 -24.68
CA GLN A 871 -9.82 -16.54 -23.69
C GLN A 871 -9.13 -15.27 -23.23
N TYR A 872 -8.86 -15.18 -21.93
CA TYR A 872 -8.28 -14.02 -21.26
C TYR A 872 -7.13 -14.45 -20.36
N ASP A 873 -6.25 -13.50 -20.04
CA ASP A 873 -5.18 -13.66 -19.05
C ASP A 873 -5.62 -13.12 -17.67
N GLY A 874 -6.69 -13.69 -17.12
CA GLY A 874 -7.24 -13.30 -15.81
C GLY A 874 -8.03 -11.98 -15.83
N LEU A 875 -9.16 -11.96 -16.54
CA LEU A 875 -10.06 -10.82 -16.64
C LEU A 875 -10.83 -10.56 -15.33
N ASP A 876 -10.67 -9.36 -14.76
CA ASP A 876 -11.47 -8.88 -13.63
C ASP A 876 -12.74 -8.15 -14.11
N ILE A 877 -13.90 -8.75 -13.83
CA ILE A 877 -15.26 -8.23 -14.06
C ILE A 877 -16.04 -8.04 -12.75
N SER A 878 -15.37 -7.99 -11.60
CA SER A 878 -16.00 -7.94 -10.27
C SER A 878 -16.74 -6.64 -9.95
N ASP A 879 -16.45 -5.58 -10.70
CA ASP A 879 -17.14 -4.27 -10.63
C ASP A 879 -18.56 -4.32 -11.20
N TYR A 880 -18.92 -5.39 -11.91
CA TYR A 880 -20.23 -5.56 -12.51
C TYR A 880 -21.10 -6.55 -11.72
N LYS A 881 -22.39 -6.21 -11.58
CA LYS A 881 -23.40 -7.06 -10.95
C LYS A 881 -23.86 -8.17 -11.89
N TYR A 882 -24.02 -7.83 -13.17
CA TYR A 882 -24.66 -8.68 -14.16
C TYR A 882 -23.81 -8.84 -15.43
N LEU A 883 -23.87 -10.03 -16.01
CA LEU A 883 -23.49 -10.32 -17.39
C LEU A 883 -24.73 -10.80 -18.12
N VAL A 884 -25.12 -10.13 -19.20
CA VAL A 884 -26.30 -10.48 -20.00
C VAL A 884 -25.84 -11.12 -21.30
N VAL A 885 -26.43 -12.24 -21.68
CA VAL A 885 -26.11 -12.99 -22.90
C VAL A 885 -27.39 -13.28 -23.68
N ARG A 886 -27.43 -12.95 -24.96
CA ARG A 886 -28.62 -13.05 -25.83
C ARG A 886 -28.33 -13.86 -27.10
N LEU A 887 -29.26 -14.73 -27.47
CA LEU A 887 -29.29 -15.44 -28.74
C LEU A 887 -30.23 -14.76 -29.73
N GLY A 888 -29.82 -14.65 -31.00
CA GLY A 888 -30.59 -14.06 -32.10
C GLY A 888 -31.80 -14.89 -32.55
N GLY A 889 -31.94 -16.11 -32.04
CA GLY A 889 -33.06 -17.01 -32.33
C GLY A 889 -33.26 -18.06 -31.23
N PRO A 890 -34.25 -18.96 -31.38
CA PRO A 890 -34.46 -20.05 -30.43
C PRO A 890 -33.21 -20.93 -30.26
N ASN A 891 -32.97 -21.43 -29.05
CA ASN A 891 -31.81 -22.27 -28.73
C ASN A 891 -31.92 -23.71 -29.30
N ASN A 892 -31.91 -23.84 -30.63
CA ASN A 892 -31.99 -25.15 -31.29
C ASN A 892 -30.69 -25.96 -31.20
N ALA A 893 -29.57 -25.31 -30.82
CA ALA A 893 -28.25 -25.93 -30.69
C ALA A 893 -28.00 -26.54 -29.30
N ASN A 894 -28.92 -26.34 -28.34
CA ASN A 894 -28.68 -26.58 -26.91
C ASN A 894 -27.38 -25.90 -26.44
N ALA A 895 -27.23 -24.63 -26.82
CA ALA A 895 -26.12 -23.81 -26.38
C ALA A 895 -26.30 -23.41 -24.91
N ASP A 896 -25.23 -23.53 -24.14
CA ASP A 896 -25.09 -23.01 -22.78
C ASP A 896 -23.95 -21.99 -22.77
N PHE A 897 -24.10 -20.90 -22.03
CA PHE A 897 -22.99 -20.00 -21.76
C PHE A 897 -22.20 -20.49 -20.54
N ARG A 898 -20.87 -20.42 -20.57
CA ARG A 898 -20.01 -20.87 -19.47
C ARG A 898 -18.91 -19.86 -19.17
N LEU A 899 -18.56 -19.76 -17.89
CA LEU A 899 -17.44 -18.97 -17.37
C LEU A 899 -16.48 -19.86 -16.57
N TYR A 900 -15.18 -19.69 -16.79
CA TYR A 900 -14.11 -20.37 -16.07
C TYR A 900 -13.22 -19.32 -15.39
N ASP A 901 -13.04 -19.44 -14.09
CA ASP A 901 -12.19 -18.57 -13.26
C ASP A 901 -10.80 -19.18 -12.97
N GLU A 902 -10.44 -20.23 -13.70
CA GLU A 902 -9.13 -20.87 -13.71
C GLU A 902 -8.62 -20.97 -15.16
N PRO A 903 -7.29 -20.89 -15.40
CA PRO A 903 -6.68 -20.91 -16.73
C PRO A 903 -6.67 -22.32 -17.37
N ASN A 904 -7.74 -23.09 -17.18
CA ASN A 904 -7.86 -24.46 -17.64
C ASN A 904 -9.31 -24.77 -18.05
N TYR A 905 -9.52 -25.11 -19.32
CA TYR A 905 -10.85 -25.49 -19.85
C TYR A 905 -11.48 -26.68 -19.12
N TRP A 906 -10.67 -27.57 -18.55
CA TRP A 906 -11.14 -28.74 -17.81
C TRP A 906 -11.47 -28.47 -16.34
N SER A 907 -11.23 -27.24 -15.87
CA SER A 907 -11.72 -26.81 -14.56
C SER A 907 -13.24 -26.71 -14.56
N SER A 908 -13.83 -26.65 -13.37
CA SER A 908 -15.27 -26.59 -13.21
C SER A 908 -15.81 -25.20 -13.62
N PRO A 909 -16.62 -25.09 -14.68
CA PRO A 909 -17.21 -23.80 -15.06
C PRO A 909 -18.41 -23.46 -14.19
N ALA A 910 -18.76 -22.17 -14.18
CA ALA A 910 -20.14 -21.76 -13.95
C ALA A 910 -20.92 -21.90 -15.27
N VAL A 911 -22.01 -22.68 -15.25
CA VAL A 911 -22.82 -23.04 -16.42
C VAL A 911 -24.16 -22.31 -16.38
N PHE A 912 -24.52 -21.68 -17.50
CA PHE A 912 -25.77 -20.95 -17.64
C PHE A 912 -26.51 -21.42 -18.90
N ALA A 913 -27.47 -22.32 -18.69
CA ALA A 913 -28.30 -22.84 -19.76
C ALA A 913 -29.34 -21.80 -20.21
N PHE A 914 -29.56 -21.72 -21.52
CA PHE A 914 -30.63 -20.87 -22.08
C PHE A 914 -32.01 -21.53 -21.99
N ASP A 915 -32.08 -22.86 -21.88
CA ASP A 915 -33.31 -23.65 -21.98
C ASP A 915 -34.18 -23.21 -23.18
N SER A 916 -35.45 -22.83 -22.96
CA SER A 916 -36.35 -22.27 -23.98
C SER A 916 -36.25 -20.75 -24.14
N ASN A 917 -35.41 -20.08 -23.35
CA ASN A 917 -35.22 -18.63 -23.40
C ASN A 917 -34.19 -18.24 -24.45
N ARG A 918 -34.21 -16.95 -24.82
CA ARG A 918 -33.19 -16.33 -25.69
C ARG A 918 -32.21 -15.47 -24.91
N GLU A 919 -32.46 -15.22 -23.64
CA GLU A 919 -31.65 -14.36 -22.79
C GLU A 919 -31.30 -15.09 -21.50
N VAL A 920 -30.05 -14.95 -21.10
CA VAL A 920 -29.52 -15.38 -19.80
C VAL A 920 -28.94 -14.16 -19.11
N VAL A 921 -29.36 -13.92 -17.88
CA VAL A 921 -28.79 -12.88 -17.00
C VAL A 921 -28.00 -13.57 -15.90
N VAL A 922 -26.68 -13.52 -16.02
CA VAL A 922 -25.72 -14.05 -15.05
C VAL A 922 -25.53 -13.03 -13.94
N ARG A 923 -25.74 -13.43 -12.69
CA ARG A 923 -25.33 -12.63 -11.53
C ARG A 923 -23.92 -13.00 -11.15
N LEU A 924 -22.95 -12.16 -11.52
CA LEU A 924 -21.53 -12.49 -11.38
C LEU A 924 -21.14 -12.82 -9.94
N ARG A 925 -21.68 -12.08 -8.96
CA ARG A 925 -21.47 -12.36 -7.53
C ARG A 925 -22.13 -13.63 -7.01
N TYR A 926 -23.03 -14.26 -7.76
CA TYR A 926 -23.79 -15.43 -7.30
C TYR A 926 -23.69 -16.64 -8.24
N ALA A 927 -22.96 -16.49 -9.34
CA ALA A 927 -22.61 -17.58 -10.23
C ALA A 927 -21.91 -18.70 -9.46
N LYS A 928 -22.39 -19.93 -9.62
CA LYS A 928 -21.82 -21.12 -8.99
C LYS A 928 -21.22 -22.03 -10.04
N LYS A 929 -20.13 -22.68 -9.67
CA LYS A 929 -19.51 -23.77 -10.43
C LYS A 929 -20.38 -25.02 -10.38
N ASP A 930 -20.31 -25.80 -11.45
CA ASP A 930 -21.10 -27.03 -11.65
C ASP A 930 -20.64 -28.23 -10.78
N ASP A 931 -19.55 -28.08 -10.03
CA ASP A 931 -18.85 -29.16 -9.31
C ASP A 931 -19.27 -29.40 -7.85
N GLY A 932 -20.26 -28.67 -7.35
CA GLY A 932 -20.72 -28.82 -5.96
C GLY A 932 -21.06 -27.54 -5.22
N GLY A 933 -21.08 -26.39 -5.90
CA GLY A 933 -21.69 -25.16 -5.41
C GLY A 933 -20.75 -24.07 -4.92
N ALA A 934 -19.44 -24.20 -5.18
CA ALA A 934 -18.48 -23.10 -5.02
C ALA A 934 -18.87 -21.91 -5.92
N TYR A 935 -18.63 -20.69 -5.46
CA TYR A 935 -18.92 -19.50 -6.25
C TYR A 935 -17.80 -19.23 -7.25
N LEU A 936 -18.17 -18.79 -8.45
CA LEU A 936 -17.25 -18.24 -9.44
C LEU A 936 -16.55 -17.01 -8.87
N ASN A 937 -15.23 -16.87 -9.08
CA ASN A 937 -14.49 -15.67 -8.78
C ASN A 937 -14.51 -14.70 -9.99
N PRO A 938 -15.29 -13.61 -9.96
CA PRO A 938 -15.35 -12.67 -11.08
C PRO A 938 -14.09 -11.83 -11.25
N LYS A 939 -13.10 -11.91 -10.34
CA LYS A 939 -11.84 -11.17 -10.47
C LYS A 939 -10.84 -11.82 -11.42
N THR A 940 -11.05 -13.08 -11.78
CA THR A 940 -10.04 -13.89 -12.49
C THR A 940 -10.70 -14.77 -13.53
N ILE A 941 -11.47 -14.21 -14.47
CA ILE A 941 -12.08 -14.98 -15.56
C ILE A 941 -11.03 -15.24 -16.65
N TYR A 942 -10.80 -16.51 -16.98
CA TYR A 942 -9.83 -16.91 -18.00
C TYR A 942 -10.49 -17.40 -19.29
N ILE A 943 -11.69 -17.98 -19.20
CA ILE A 943 -12.40 -18.49 -20.38
C ILE A 943 -13.89 -18.15 -20.25
N ALA A 944 -14.47 -17.64 -21.32
CA ALA A 944 -15.90 -17.39 -21.42
C ALA A 944 -16.40 -17.80 -22.80
N GLY A 945 -17.59 -18.37 -22.92
CA GLY A 945 -18.05 -18.81 -24.24
C GLY A 945 -19.22 -19.76 -24.18
N PHE A 946 -19.52 -20.36 -25.31
CA PHE A 946 -20.67 -21.25 -25.45
C PHE A 946 -20.22 -22.67 -25.68
N TRP A 947 -20.82 -23.56 -24.91
CA TRP A 947 -20.81 -24.99 -25.17
C TRP A 947 -22.09 -25.37 -25.91
N SER A 948 -22.05 -26.30 -26.87
CA SER A 948 -23.28 -26.81 -27.49
C SER A 948 -23.16 -28.28 -27.88
N PHE A 949 -24.27 -28.90 -28.31
CA PHE A 949 -24.24 -30.29 -28.82
C PHE A 949 -23.46 -30.40 -30.14
N GLY A 950 -23.18 -29.26 -30.79
CA GLY A 950 -22.37 -29.13 -31.99
C GLY A 950 -23.13 -29.27 -33.30
N ASN A 951 -22.50 -28.81 -34.39
CA ASN A 951 -22.99 -28.93 -35.78
C ASN A 951 -24.36 -28.27 -36.08
N ILE A 952 -24.93 -27.50 -35.13
CA ILE A 952 -26.16 -26.72 -35.33
C ILE A 952 -25.80 -25.25 -35.11
N PRO A 953 -25.99 -24.37 -36.10
CA PRO A 953 -25.67 -22.95 -35.96
C PRO A 953 -26.63 -22.25 -34.99
N PHE A 954 -26.10 -21.30 -34.22
CA PHE A 954 -26.87 -20.35 -33.44
C PHE A 954 -26.25 -18.95 -33.56
N VAL A 955 -27.11 -17.93 -33.48
CA VAL A 955 -26.69 -16.53 -33.60
C VAL A 955 -26.50 -15.94 -32.21
N ILE A 956 -25.36 -15.31 -31.96
CA ILE A 956 -25.14 -14.49 -30.76
C ILE A 956 -25.65 -13.09 -31.06
N GLU A 957 -26.74 -12.68 -30.41
CA GLU A 957 -27.32 -11.35 -30.62
C GLU A 957 -26.51 -10.28 -29.91
N ASP A 958 -26.25 -10.49 -28.61
CA ASP A 958 -25.56 -9.52 -27.77
C ASP A 958 -24.99 -10.17 -26.50
N ILE A 959 -23.91 -9.60 -25.99
CA ILE A 959 -23.29 -10.00 -24.72
C ILE A 959 -22.56 -8.81 -24.09
N PHE A 960 -22.93 -8.44 -22.87
CA PHE A 960 -22.39 -7.23 -22.22
C PHE A 960 -22.45 -7.29 -20.70
N LEU A 961 -21.56 -6.53 -20.06
CA LEU A 961 -21.55 -6.32 -18.61
C LEU A 961 -22.41 -5.12 -18.22
N THR A 962 -23.16 -5.22 -17.12
CA THR A 962 -24.01 -4.11 -16.67
C THR A 962 -24.25 -4.08 -15.17
N ASN A 963 -24.45 -2.85 -14.67
CA ASN A 963 -24.92 -2.55 -13.32
C ASN A 963 -26.34 -1.96 -13.30
N SER A 964 -27.01 -1.95 -14.45
CA SER A 964 -28.32 -1.33 -14.63
C SER A 964 -29.36 -1.95 -13.69
N PRO A 965 -30.14 -1.13 -12.96
CA PRO A 965 -31.16 -1.62 -12.04
C PRO A 965 -32.33 -2.31 -12.77
N GLU A 966 -32.42 -2.22 -14.09
CA GLU A 966 -33.45 -2.94 -14.87
C GLU A 966 -33.29 -4.47 -14.82
N TYR A 967 -32.08 -4.95 -14.50
CA TYR A 967 -31.78 -6.35 -14.28
C TYR A 967 -31.81 -6.72 -12.78
N ASP A 968 -32.16 -5.77 -11.91
CA ASP A 968 -32.45 -6.07 -10.49
C ASP A 968 -33.73 -6.92 -10.42
N ILE A 969 -33.69 -7.95 -9.58
CA ILE A 969 -34.80 -8.86 -9.38
C ILE A 969 -35.53 -8.56 -8.07
N THR A 970 -36.72 -9.15 -7.91
CA THR A 970 -37.48 -9.16 -6.64
C THR A 970 -36.60 -9.73 -5.51
N GLU A 971 -36.23 -8.91 -4.54
CA GLU A 971 -35.24 -9.27 -3.51
C GLU A 971 -35.73 -8.91 -2.11
N ILE A 972 -35.40 -9.77 -1.13
CA ILE A 972 -35.59 -9.52 0.31
C ILE A 972 -34.21 -9.44 0.95
N ARG A 973 -34.00 -8.41 1.77
CA ARG A 973 -32.74 -8.12 2.46
C ARG A 973 -32.94 -8.20 3.98
N ILE A 974 -31.91 -8.66 4.67
CA ILE A 974 -31.82 -8.68 6.13
C ILE A 974 -30.54 -7.92 6.49
N ASP A 975 -30.66 -6.90 7.32
CA ASP A 975 -29.52 -6.05 7.72
C ASP A 975 -28.42 -6.89 8.41
N GLY A 976 -27.16 -6.62 8.06
CA GLY A 976 -25.99 -7.35 8.55
C GLY A 976 -25.84 -8.80 8.05
N ALA A 977 -26.76 -9.32 7.23
CA ALA A 977 -26.68 -10.69 6.70
C ALA A 977 -26.28 -10.72 5.22
N THR A 978 -25.26 -11.52 4.88
CA THR A 978 -24.92 -11.77 3.47
C THR A 978 -25.93 -12.70 2.81
N GLU A 979 -26.07 -12.65 1.48
CA GLU A 979 -26.99 -13.53 0.74
C GLU A 979 -26.66 -15.03 0.84
N ARG A 980 -25.46 -15.37 1.29
CA ARG A 980 -24.89 -16.73 1.23
C ARG A 980 -25.05 -17.53 2.52
N GLU A 981 -25.55 -16.92 3.59
CA GLU A 981 -25.68 -17.54 4.91
C GLU A 981 -27.12 -17.44 5.42
N VAL A 982 -27.55 -18.45 6.19
CA VAL A 982 -28.75 -18.35 7.01
C VAL A 982 -28.30 -17.71 8.32
N PRO A 983 -28.56 -16.41 8.56
CA PRO A 983 -28.15 -15.77 9.81
C PRO A 983 -28.77 -16.50 10.99
N GLU A 984 -27.98 -16.67 12.05
CA GLU A 984 -28.40 -17.33 13.28
C GLU A 984 -28.58 -16.31 14.40
N LEU A 985 -29.77 -16.31 15.00
CA LEU A 985 -30.12 -15.46 16.13
C LEU A 985 -30.27 -16.34 17.38
N THR A 986 -29.33 -16.20 18.30
CA THR A 986 -29.24 -16.97 19.55
C THR A 986 -29.54 -16.09 20.77
N GLY A 987 -29.55 -16.71 21.97
CA GLY A 987 -29.70 -15.99 23.23
C GLY A 987 -31.15 -15.68 23.61
N PHE A 988 -32.10 -16.41 23.05
CA PHE A 988 -33.48 -16.40 23.53
C PHE A 988 -33.61 -17.33 24.75
N VAL A 989 -33.76 -16.76 25.95
CA VAL A 989 -33.97 -17.53 27.19
C VAL A 989 -35.36 -17.23 27.75
N TYR A 990 -36.18 -18.26 27.93
CA TYR A 990 -37.52 -18.18 28.53
C TYR A 990 -37.57 -19.01 29.81
N ASN A 991 -37.69 -18.35 30.97
CA ASN A 991 -37.92 -19.06 32.22
C ASN A 991 -39.41 -19.35 32.39
N LEU A 992 -39.77 -20.55 32.87
CA LEU A 992 -41.18 -20.91 33.11
C LEU A 992 -41.93 -20.01 34.13
N GLN A 993 -41.22 -19.13 34.86
CA GLN A 993 -41.81 -18.14 35.77
C GLN A 993 -42.12 -16.79 35.08
N ASP A 994 -41.54 -16.55 33.91
CA ASP A 994 -41.72 -15.32 33.15
C ASP A 994 -42.91 -15.44 32.20
N ALA A 995 -43.44 -14.30 31.74
CA ALA A 995 -44.49 -14.27 30.73
C ALA A 995 -43.96 -14.66 29.35
N THR A 996 -42.81 -14.13 28.91
CA THR A 996 -42.16 -14.37 27.59
C THR A 996 -40.63 -14.29 27.72
N SER A 997 -39.85 -14.62 26.67
CA SER A 997 -38.39 -14.35 26.69
C SER A 997 -38.07 -12.86 26.50
N LEU A 998 -36.79 -12.52 26.67
CA LEU A 998 -36.21 -11.29 26.12
C LEU A 998 -36.47 -11.18 24.61
N VAL A 999 -36.62 -9.94 24.15
CA VAL A 999 -36.88 -9.57 22.75
C VAL A 999 -35.56 -9.40 22.02
N LYS A 1000 -35.51 -9.82 20.76
CA LYS A 1000 -34.40 -9.59 19.82
C LYS A 1000 -34.93 -8.85 18.59
N GLU A 1001 -34.10 -8.03 17.96
CA GLU A 1001 -34.47 -7.24 16.79
C GLU A 1001 -33.71 -7.71 15.55
N VAL A 1002 -34.39 -7.74 14.40
CA VAL A 1002 -33.79 -7.87 13.07
C VAL A 1002 -34.41 -6.84 12.14
N LYS A 1003 -33.67 -6.32 11.16
CA LYS A 1003 -34.23 -5.39 10.17
C LYS A 1003 -34.38 -6.05 8.81
N ILE A 1004 -35.53 -5.81 8.17
CA ILE A 1004 -35.91 -6.41 6.90
C ILE A 1004 -36.28 -5.31 5.91
N SER A 1005 -35.79 -5.41 4.68
CA SER A 1005 -36.18 -4.56 3.54
C SER A 1005 -36.40 -5.41 2.28
N GLY A 1006 -36.91 -4.80 1.21
CA GLY A 1006 -36.98 -5.46 -0.08
C GLY A 1006 -37.26 -4.52 -1.24
N VAL A 1007 -36.90 -4.96 -2.45
CA VAL A 1007 -36.96 -4.17 -3.69
C VAL A 1007 -37.56 -4.98 -4.83
N VAL A 1008 -38.20 -4.29 -5.78
CA VAL A 1008 -38.87 -4.89 -6.95
C VAL A 1008 -39.92 -5.94 -6.52
N LEU A 1009 -40.58 -5.69 -5.38
CA LEU A 1009 -41.61 -6.54 -4.78
C LEU A 1009 -42.96 -6.37 -5.49
N SER A 1010 -43.53 -7.45 -6.02
CA SER A 1010 -44.89 -7.46 -6.56
C SER A 1010 -45.95 -7.79 -5.50
N GLU A 1011 -45.53 -8.33 -4.35
CA GLU A 1011 -46.39 -8.77 -3.25
C GLU A 1011 -45.76 -8.40 -1.89
N ASN A 1012 -46.57 -8.43 -0.83
CA ASN A 1012 -46.13 -8.13 0.54
C ASN A 1012 -45.00 -9.09 0.99
N ILE A 1013 -44.03 -8.58 1.75
CA ILE A 1013 -43.11 -9.45 2.48
C ILE A 1013 -43.89 -10.07 3.65
N ARG A 1014 -44.05 -11.40 3.63
CA ARG A 1014 -44.64 -12.17 4.71
C ARG A 1014 -43.53 -12.74 5.59
N ILE A 1015 -43.56 -12.38 6.87
CA ILE A 1015 -42.65 -12.88 7.90
C ILE A 1015 -43.44 -13.83 8.80
N GLN A 1016 -42.99 -15.08 8.93
CA GLN A 1016 -43.67 -16.13 9.66
C GLN A 1016 -42.77 -16.66 10.78
N ALA A 1017 -43.20 -16.44 12.02
CA ALA A 1017 -42.53 -17.00 13.20
C ALA A 1017 -42.85 -18.50 13.36
N PRO A 1018 -41.89 -19.32 13.81
CA PRO A 1018 -42.09 -20.72 14.11
C PRO A 1018 -42.94 -20.90 15.39
N ALA A 1019 -43.46 -22.10 15.64
CA ALA A 1019 -44.48 -22.34 16.67
C ALA A 1019 -44.10 -21.92 18.11
N GLY A 1020 -42.82 -21.79 18.44
CA GLY A 1020 -42.32 -21.34 19.75
C GLY A 1020 -42.04 -19.84 19.86
N TYR A 1021 -42.14 -19.10 18.76
CA TYR A 1021 -41.79 -17.69 18.68
C TYR A 1021 -42.97 -16.83 18.23
N GLU A 1022 -42.90 -15.55 18.55
CA GLU A 1022 -43.84 -14.51 18.11
C GLU A 1022 -43.07 -13.24 17.76
N ILE A 1023 -43.65 -12.41 16.89
CA ILE A 1023 -43.01 -11.25 16.27
C ILE A 1023 -43.89 -10.00 16.31
N ALA A 1024 -43.27 -8.82 16.36
CA ALA A 1024 -43.93 -7.51 16.40
C ALA A 1024 -43.17 -6.44 15.59
N LEU A 1025 -43.85 -5.35 15.22
CA LEU A 1025 -43.26 -4.18 14.54
C LEU A 1025 -42.64 -3.16 15.51
N THR A 1026 -42.95 -3.28 16.81
CA THR A 1026 -42.43 -2.43 17.88
C THR A 1026 -42.17 -3.28 19.11
N GLU A 1027 -41.16 -2.95 19.91
CA GLU A 1027 -40.74 -3.73 21.08
C GLU A 1027 -41.88 -3.99 22.09
N ASP A 1028 -42.69 -2.96 22.38
CA ASP A 1028 -43.87 -3.01 23.28
C ASP A 1028 -45.21 -3.27 22.55
N GLY A 1029 -45.15 -3.72 21.28
CA GLY A 1029 -46.32 -3.86 20.41
C GLY A 1029 -47.14 -5.13 20.62
N GLU A 1030 -48.14 -5.33 19.76
CA GLU A 1030 -48.88 -6.59 19.68
C GLU A 1030 -48.01 -7.65 18.97
N TYR A 1031 -47.68 -8.73 19.68
CA TYR A 1031 -46.92 -9.85 19.14
C TYR A 1031 -47.87 -10.86 18.48
N VAL A 1032 -47.54 -11.22 17.24
CA VAL A 1032 -48.31 -12.12 16.38
C VAL A 1032 -47.41 -13.19 15.81
N GLN A 1033 -48.00 -14.24 15.21
CA GLN A 1033 -47.20 -15.26 14.52
C GLN A 1033 -46.79 -14.88 13.11
N THR A 1034 -47.49 -13.94 12.49
CA THR A 1034 -47.28 -13.56 11.09
C THR A 1034 -47.38 -12.05 10.95
N LEU A 1035 -46.37 -11.44 10.34
CA LEU A 1035 -46.38 -10.04 9.93
C LEU A 1035 -46.38 -9.93 8.41
N GLN A 1036 -46.91 -8.83 7.90
CA GLN A 1036 -46.79 -8.44 6.51
C GLN A 1036 -46.21 -7.03 6.42
N LEU A 1037 -45.14 -6.87 5.64
CA LEU A 1037 -44.62 -5.57 5.25
C LEU A 1037 -45.15 -5.24 3.86
N ILE A 1038 -45.83 -4.10 3.74
CA ILE A 1038 -46.52 -3.69 2.52
C ILE A 1038 -45.56 -2.82 1.69
N PRO A 1039 -45.20 -3.22 0.46
CA PRO A 1039 -44.33 -2.43 -0.38
C PRO A 1039 -45.05 -1.17 -0.88
N THR A 1040 -44.34 -0.04 -0.88
CA THR A 1040 -44.73 1.19 -1.56
C THR A 1040 -43.89 1.32 -2.83
N ASN A 1041 -44.54 1.38 -4.00
CA ASN A 1041 -43.86 1.39 -5.31
C ASN A 1041 -42.86 0.21 -5.50
N GLY A 1042 -43.22 -0.97 -5.00
CA GLY A 1042 -42.38 -2.17 -5.08
C GLY A 1042 -41.20 -2.20 -4.10
N GLN A 1043 -41.16 -1.30 -3.13
CA GLN A 1043 -40.11 -1.24 -2.10
C GLN A 1043 -40.68 -1.31 -0.69
N VAL A 1044 -40.01 -2.09 0.17
CA VAL A 1044 -40.17 -2.04 1.62
C VAL A 1044 -38.88 -1.44 2.17
N GLU A 1045 -38.97 -0.25 2.74
CA GLU A 1045 -37.87 0.39 3.46
C GLU A 1045 -37.43 -0.47 4.65
N GLU A 1046 -36.20 -0.27 5.11
CA GLU A 1046 -35.65 -0.98 6.26
C GLU A 1046 -36.57 -0.88 7.48
N THR A 1047 -37.13 -2.03 7.88
CA THR A 1047 -38.15 -2.12 8.93
C THR A 1047 -37.71 -3.08 10.02
N SER A 1048 -37.71 -2.61 11.26
CA SER A 1048 -37.41 -3.40 12.46
C SER A 1048 -38.49 -4.43 12.77
N ILE A 1049 -38.07 -5.66 13.06
CA ILE A 1049 -38.90 -6.79 13.46
C ILE A 1049 -38.38 -7.32 14.78
N PHE A 1050 -39.23 -7.23 15.81
CA PHE A 1050 -38.95 -7.69 17.16
C PHE A 1050 -39.44 -9.13 17.32
N ILE A 1051 -38.62 -10.02 17.87
CA ILE A 1051 -38.82 -11.47 17.96
C ILE A 1051 -38.65 -11.91 19.41
N ARG A 1052 -39.51 -12.80 19.93
CA ARG A 1052 -39.34 -13.43 21.25
C ARG A 1052 -39.96 -14.83 21.32
N ILE A 1053 -39.63 -15.61 22.35
CA ILE A 1053 -40.28 -16.89 22.67
C ILE A 1053 -41.63 -16.60 23.37
N LYS A 1054 -42.70 -17.25 22.89
CA LYS A 1054 -44.05 -17.08 23.42
C LYS A 1054 -44.26 -17.80 24.75
N ALA A 1055 -45.22 -17.32 25.55
CA ALA A 1055 -45.60 -17.93 26.83
C ALA A 1055 -46.10 -19.38 26.71
N GLY A 1056 -45.90 -20.18 27.76
CA GLY A 1056 -46.58 -21.48 27.92
C GLY A 1056 -45.95 -22.68 27.21
N LEU A 1057 -44.66 -22.57 26.84
CA LEU A 1057 -43.88 -23.70 26.31
C LEU A 1057 -43.32 -24.60 27.42
N THR A 1058 -42.96 -25.84 27.09
CA THR A 1058 -42.35 -26.80 28.01
C THR A 1058 -40.82 -26.66 28.06
N LYS A 1059 -40.19 -27.01 29.19
CA LYS A 1059 -38.72 -27.03 29.35
C LYS A 1059 -38.02 -27.80 28.22
N GLY A 1060 -36.99 -27.20 27.62
CA GLY A 1060 -36.18 -27.77 26.55
C GLY A 1060 -35.70 -26.72 25.56
N GLN A 1061 -34.90 -27.14 24.58
CA GLN A 1061 -34.52 -26.27 23.47
C GLN A 1061 -35.74 -25.96 22.59
N VAL A 1062 -35.87 -24.70 22.19
CA VAL A 1062 -36.88 -24.22 21.26
C VAL A 1062 -36.14 -23.56 20.12
N ASN A 1063 -35.86 -24.35 19.09
CA ASN A 1063 -35.25 -23.90 17.86
C ASN A 1063 -36.32 -23.80 16.79
N GLY A 1064 -36.16 -22.86 15.86
CA GLY A 1064 -37.08 -22.71 14.74
C GLY A 1064 -36.50 -21.82 13.66
N ILE A 1065 -37.20 -21.71 12.55
CA ILE A 1065 -36.80 -20.85 11.44
C ILE A 1065 -37.84 -19.74 11.32
N LEU A 1066 -37.37 -18.49 11.31
CA LEU A 1066 -38.19 -17.36 10.89
C LEU A 1066 -38.18 -17.32 9.35
N ASP A 1067 -39.31 -17.65 8.75
CA ASP A 1067 -39.44 -17.66 7.29
C ASP A 1067 -39.87 -16.28 6.78
N ILE A 1068 -39.11 -15.72 5.85
CA ILE A 1068 -39.36 -14.41 5.24
C ILE A 1068 -39.52 -14.61 3.74
N THR A 1069 -40.72 -14.35 3.23
CA THR A 1069 -41.11 -14.71 1.86
C THR A 1069 -41.83 -13.58 1.17
N SER A 1070 -41.64 -13.45 -0.14
CA SER A 1070 -42.47 -12.63 -1.02
C SER A 1070 -42.51 -13.32 -2.39
N GLN A 1071 -43.61 -13.20 -3.11
CA GLN A 1071 -43.76 -13.86 -4.40
C GLN A 1071 -42.72 -13.31 -5.40
N GLY A 1072 -41.97 -14.19 -6.04
CA GLY A 1072 -40.91 -13.83 -6.99
C GLY A 1072 -39.54 -13.56 -6.36
N ALA A 1073 -39.45 -13.39 -5.03
CA ALA A 1073 -38.18 -13.24 -4.31
C ALA A 1073 -37.65 -14.60 -3.82
N TYR A 1074 -36.33 -14.72 -3.75
CA TYR A 1074 -35.72 -15.86 -3.07
C TYR A 1074 -36.08 -15.84 -1.57
N PRO A 1075 -36.64 -16.92 -1.01
CA PRO A 1075 -37.00 -16.98 0.41
C PRO A 1075 -35.78 -16.72 1.29
N ARG A 1076 -35.94 -15.89 2.32
CA ARG A 1076 -34.93 -15.66 3.35
C ARG A 1076 -35.34 -16.35 4.64
N GLN A 1077 -34.36 -16.81 5.38
CA GLN A 1077 -34.56 -17.53 6.63
C GLN A 1077 -33.62 -16.98 7.70
N ILE A 1078 -34.09 -16.94 8.94
CA ILE A 1078 -33.24 -16.71 10.11
C ILE A 1078 -33.37 -17.92 11.04
N SER A 1079 -32.26 -18.56 11.36
CA SER A 1079 -32.21 -19.66 12.33
C SER A 1079 -32.37 -19.07 13.73
N LEU A 1080 -33.43 -19.43 14.45
CA LEU A 1080 -33.67 -19.02 15.83
C LEU A 1080 -33.30 -20.16 16.76
N LYS A 1081 -32.42 -19.89 17.74
CA LYS A 1081 -32.09 -20.85 18.80
C LYS A 1081 -32.40 -20.29 20.18
N GLY A 1082 -33.27 -20.98 20.89
CA GLY A 1082 -33.73 -20.59 22.20
C GLY A 1082 -33.79 -21.74 23.18
N LEU A 1083 -33.86 -21.40 24.46
CA LEU A 1083 -33.93 -22.35 25.56
C LEU A 1083 -35.08 -21.97 26.50
N VAL A 1084 -35.96 -22.94 26.75
CA VAL A 1084 -37.01 -22.84 27.78
C VAL A 1084 -36.53 -23.60 29.00
N GLU A 1085 -36.38 -22.90 30.12
CA GLU A 1085 -35.86 -23.47 31.34
C GLU A 1085 -36.97 -23.69 32.37
N GLY A 1086 -37.10 -24.94 32.84
CA GLY A 1086 -37.96 -25.27 33.97
C GLY A 1086 -37.18 -25.33 35.26
N SER A 1087 -37.84 -24.95 36.37
CA SER A 1087 -37.20 -24.68 37.66
C SER A 1087 -36.17 -25.75 38.02
N THR A 1088 -34.96 -25.29 38.31
CA THR A 1088 -33.98 -26.07 39.04
C THR A 1088 -34.45 -26.15 40.49
N SER A 1089 -35.04 -27.30 40.85
CA SER A 1089 -35.01 -27.74 42.24
C SER A 1089 -33.55 -28.05 42.60
N VAL A 1090 -33.09 -27.46 43.70
CA VAL A 1090 -31.76 -27.61 44.30
C VAL A 1090 -31.37 -29.10 44.43
N ARG A 1091 -30.26 -29.51 43.82
CA ARG A 1091 -29.47 -30.73 44.12
C ARG A 1091 -28.07 -30.59 43.50
N ASN A 1092 -26.96 -31.14 43.99
CA ASN A 1092 -26.45 -31.59 45.28
C ASN A 1092 -24.97 -31.95 44.94
N PRO A 1093 -23.94 -31.32 45.51
CA PRO A 1093 -22.58 -31.22 44.93
C PRO A 1093 -21.65 -32.45 45.07
N ASP A 1094 -22.15 -33.69 45.21
CA ASP A 1094 -21.33 -34.85 45.62
C ASP A 1094 -21.04 -35.94 44.55
N ALA A 1095 -21.10 -35.67 43.25
CA ALA A 1095 -20.69 -36.66 42.23
C ALA A 1095 -19.25 -36.40 41.71
N ALA A 1096 -18.30 -37.23 42.14
CA ALA A 1096 -16.88 -37.12 41.80
C ALA A 1096 -16.58 -37.33 40.30
N ALA A 1097 -15.59 -36.60 39.79
CA ALA A 1097 -15.17 -36.60 38.38
C ALA A 1097 -14.52 -37.94 37.93
N PRO A 1098 -14.68 -38.34 36.65
CA PRO A 1098 -14.09 -39.57 36.11
C PRO A 1098 -12.56 -39.51 36.11
N VAL A 1099 -11.95 -40.55 36.68
CA VAL A 1099 -10.50 -40.66 36.91
C VAL A 1099 -9.78 -41.37 35.76
N VAL A 1100 -8.52 -41.02 35.53
CA VAL A 1100 -7.65 -41.65 34.51
C VAL A 1100 -7.30 -43.06 34.96
N VAL A 1101 -7.61 -44.05 34.12
CA VAL A 1101 -7.39 -45.47 34.39
C VAL A 1101 -6.23 -46.07 33.61
N LYS A 1102 -5.80 -45.42 32.51
CA LYS A 1102 -4.68 -45.90 31.69
C LYS A 1102 -4.05 -44.77 30.89
N GLU A 1103 -2.73 -44.78 30.78
CA GLU A 1103 -1.95 -43.83 29.98
C GLU A 1103 -1.08 -44.56 28.97
N GLU A 1104 -0.95 -44.01 27.76
CA GLU A 1104 -0.07 -44.51 26.72
C GLU A 1104 0.66 -43.34 26.05
N TYR A 1105 1.94 -43.50 25.76
CA TYR A 1105 2.76 -42.46 25.14
C TYR A 1105 3.21 -42.90 23.75
N TYR A 1106 3.21 -41.97 22.80
CA TYR A 1106 3.62 -42.18 21.41
C TYR A 1106 4.59 -41.07 20.99
N ASN A 1107 5.57 -41.38 20.15
CA ASN A 1107 6.35 -40.31 19.51
C ASN A 1107 5.56 -39.69 18.34
N VAL A 1108 6.09 -38.60 17.77
CA VAL A 1108 5.46 -37.88 16.64
C VAL A 1108 5.33 -38.72 15.36
N TYR A 1109 6.02 -39.86 15.26
CA TYR A 1109 5.90 -40.81 14.16
C TYR A 1109 4.85 -41.92 14.43
N GLY A 1110 4.10 -41.81 15.54
CA GLY A 1110 3.02 -42.74 15.89
C GLY A 1110 3.48 -44.05 16.52
N GLN A 1111 4.76 -44.19 16.88
CA GLN A 1111 5.28 -45.38 17.55
C GLN A 1111 5.07 -45.28 19.07
N ARG A 1112 4.54 -46.36 19.66
CA ARG A 1112 4.30 -46.43 21.11
C ARG A 1112 5.60 -46.53 21.89
N LEU A 1113 5.78 -45.63 22.84
CA LEU A 1113 6.93 -45.57 23.74
C LEU A 1113 6.65 -46.40 25.00
N THR A 1114 7.54 -47.34 25.31
CA THR A 1114 7.45 -48.18 26.53
C THR A 1114 8.08 -47.51 27.75
N ASP A 1115 9.09 -46.66 27.54
CA ASP A 1115 9.65 -45.77 28.56
C ASP A 1115 9.72 -44.33 28.02
N PRO A 1116 8.69 -43.51 28.25
CA PRO A 1116 8.61 -42.15 27.74
C PRO A 1116 9.53 -41.17 28.48
N SER A 1117 10.20 -41.60 29.55
CA SER A 1117 11.16 -40.74 30.28
C SER A 1117 12.54 -40.69 29.66
N ALA A 1118 12.85 -41.65 28.77
CA ALA A 1118 14.12 -41.75 28.04
C ALA A 1118 14.05 -41.17 26.61
N TYR A 1119 12.92 -40.60 26.21
CA TYR A 1119 12.71 -40.02 24.88
C TYR A 1119 12.82 -38.49 24.96
N ASP A 1120 13.91 -37.93 24.44
CA ASP A 1120 14.11 -36.48 24.33
C ASP A 1120 13.37 -35.96 23.08
N GLY A 1121 12.31 -35.19 23.32
CA GLY A 1121 11.47 -34.63 22.26
C GLY A 1121 9.98 -34.63 22.58
N VAL A 1122 9.16 -34.39 21.56
CA VAL A 1122 7.71 -34.29 21.74
C VAL A 1122 7.06 -35.67 21.71
N VAL A 1123 6.24 -35.95 22.74
CA VAL A 1123 5.43 -37.17 22.88
C VAL A 1123 3.93 -36.84 22.92
N LEU A 1124 3.11 -37.74 22.40
CA LEU A 1124 1.65 -37.71 22.50
C LEU A 1124 1.22 -38.66 23.62
N LEU A 1125 0.57 -38.12 24.66
CA LEU A 1125 0.00 -38.85 25.78
C LEU A 1125 -1.50 -39.09 25.53
N ARG A 1126 -1.93 -40.35 25.61
CA ARG A 1126 -3.32 -40.76 25.52
C ARG A 1126 -3.80 -41.34 26.85
N GLN A 1127 -4.75 -40.64 27.50
CA GLN A 1127 -5.32 -40.98 28.80
C GLN A 1127 -6.75 -41.54 28.62
N TYR A 1128 -6.97 -42.77 29.07
CA TYR A 1128 -8.29 -43.40 29.10
C TYR A 1128 -8.91 -43.19 30.48
N ARG A 1129 -10.16 -42.75 30.55
CA ARG A 1129 -10.88 -42.46 31.81
C ARG A 1129 -11.92 -43.52 32.14
N SER A 1130 -12.34 -43.57 33.41
CA SER A 1130 -13.25 -44.57 33.96
C SER A 1130 -14.65 -44.59 33.32
N ASP A 1131 -15.05 -43.50 32.66
CA ASP A 1131 -16.30 -43.38 31.91
C ASP A 1131 -16.17 -43.82 30.44
N GLY A 1132 -15.00 -44.31 30.03
CA GLY A 1132 -14.71 -44.73 28.66
C GLY A 1132 -14.23 -43.60 27.74
N SER A 1133 -14.18 -42.35 28.22
CA SER A 1133 -13.64 -41.23 27.45
C SER A 1133 -12.11 -41.33 27.31
N ILE A 1134 -11.58 -40.89 26.18
CA ILE A 1134 -10.14 -40.88 25.91
C ILE A 1134 -9.71 -39.46 25.58
N ILE A 1135 -8.74 -38.93 26.33
CA ILE A 1135 -8.15 -37.61 26.11
C ILE A 1135 -6.74 -37.79 25.58
N THR A 1136 -6.38 -37.06 24.53
CA THR A 1136 -5.03 -37.09 23.94
C THR A 1136 -4.41 -35.70 24.08
N SER A 1137 -3.19 -35.60 24.57
CA SER A 1137 -2.45 -34.35 24.76
C SER A 1137 -1.00 -34.47 24.28
N LYS A 1138 -0.40 -33.36 23.85
CA LYS A 1138 1.00 -33.29 23.40
C LYS A 1138 1.85 -32.77 24.55
N SER A 1139 2.97 -33.44 24.85
CA SER A 1139 3.87 -33.10 25.96
C SER A 1139 5.32 -33.16 25.48
N MET A 1140 6.13 -32.19 25.86
CA MET A 1140 7.55 -32.10 25.50
C MET A 1140 8.38 -32.52 26.71
N LYS A 1141 9.23 -33.55 26.57
CA LYS A 1141 10.04 -34.07 27.67
C LYS A 1141 11.53 -33.76 27.42
N LYS A 1142 12.03 -32.85 28.27
CA LYS A 1142 13.39 -32.31 28.52
C LYS A 1142 14.33 -31.98 27.34
N TRP A 1143 15.03 -30.87 27.54
CA TRP A 1143 16.26 -30.44 26.85
C TRP A 1143 17.48 -31.00 27.56
#